data_AF-A0ABD6ENF8-F1
#
_entry.id   AF-A0ABD6ENF8-F1
#
_cell.length_a   1.000
_cell.length_b   1.000
_cell.length_c   1.000
_cell.angle_alpha   90.00
_cell.angle_beta   90.00
_cell.angle_gamma   90.00
#
_symmetry.space_group_name_H-M   'P 1'
#
loop_
_entity.id
_entity.type
_entity.pdbx_description
1 polymer ?
#
loop_
_entity_poly.entity_id
_entity_poly.type
_entity_poly.pdbx_seq_one_letter_code
_entity_poly.pdbx_strand_id
1 'polypeptide(L)'
;MSVVSSRDVGAKRELLEHRLQQWRDQKLFVDRLYQVCNNVHPGLALDPEAVDHIQMLLMRILFEMLECRPQKVEDVERCMRNALPASMCHWVTKFQGTNEELHNHTSRKGHDKKSRNAKSLAALTHLLHCDMKEHLGYKVDEKVVLSILSVIDYVAADILKWTGNYVKNIRQGDRTIGLQNLKIALNADKSLIELTDMLWNEKDDCGSDGIICSCSDDSQFHTDELTYERVCRDFKHDEEEYLRDLIFVINVFRRKLEDAFMENDENHISDIFGNVTEIHELTCKVKRILEDAIEMWDTPCIGAGLWDLSEAHEFDVYISYMELFQEPPTDVIRKLLEDPNYINFFKHEDSACGGDANCETFRLAVKYVLPNLLYSPVIHFFRYLEYVNLLLRFRPNEDDFEDLLSAKSYLSGISVKVENLCPPALKLMIKRDQLARTSFESQPSYQIKKTDEIQKSIDFWEGREIAYTCTTLIKEGDLQMVRPTLSAASVINETIRKTRGVTDRHVFLFDHLLLLVKAYRNLKAEKPIYKFKAKIPIRKAVIHDLRDTDELQHAFSIEIRSPDSHGILSSYTLFCKSLEDKDSWMTAVVTIQTRSLLDRVLDGWIKEEQKRTPLILPGIDLYRFNMPDNENNIVFEDYPSSRGVPVIRQGTLTKLIERLTYHQSAHQCY
;
A
#
# COMPACT_ATOMS: atom_id res chain seq x y z
N MET A 1 15.90 -21.70 -41.87
CA MET A 1 15.26 -20.40 -41.56
C MET A 1 13.92 -20.35 -42.28
N SER A 2 12.87 -20.93 -41.67
CA SER A 2 11.51 -20.84 -42.20
C SER A 2 10.89 -19.54 -41.71
N VAL A 3 10.52 -18.68 -42.66
CA VAL A 3 9.70 -17.49 -42.42
C VAL A 3 8.36 -17.97 -41.85
N VAL A 4 8.16 -17.81 -40.54
CA VAL A 4 6.85 -17.99 -39.92
C VAL A 4 5.95 -16.91 -40.52
N SER A 5 4.94 -17.31 -41.29
CA SER A 5 4.07 -16.35 -41.97
C SER A 5 3.22 -15.62 -40.93
N SER A 6 2.96 -14.33 -41.13
CA SER A 6 2.09 -13.52 -40.26
C SER A 6 0.69 -14.10 -40.07
N ARG A 7 0.24 -14.99 -40.97
CA ARG A 7 -1.02 -15.74 -40.87
C ARG A 7 -0.99 -16.84 -39.80
N ASP A 8 0.15 -17.49 -39.56
CA ASP A 8 0.28 -18.52 -38.51
C ASP A 8 0.29 -17.91 -37.10
N VAL A 9 0.75 -16.66 -36.97
CA VAL A 9 0.72 -15.93 -35.69
C VAL A 9 -0.71 -15.48 -35.37
N GLY A 10 -1.46 -15.01 -36.37
CA GLY A 10 -2.88 -14.64 -36.22
C GLY A 10 -3.77 -15.83 -35.86
N ALA A 11 -3.63 -16.97 -36.55
CA ALA A 11 -4.42 -18.17 -36.27
C ALA A 11 -4.13 -18.77 -34.89
N LYS A 12 -2.87 -18.70 -34.41
CA LYS A 12 -2.52 -19.12 -33.04
C LYS A 12 -3.13 -18.21 -31.98
N ARG A 13 -3.15 -16.89 -32.23
CA ARG A 13 -3.75 -15.90 -31.31
C ARG A 13 -5.27 -16.07 -31.20
N GLU A 14 -5.97 -16.29 -32.31
CA GLU A 14 -7.41 -16.58 -32.32
C GLU A 14 -7.76 -17.88 -31.57
N LEU A 15 -6.94 -18.94 -31.73
CA LEU A 15 -7.09 -20.20 -30.99
C LEU A 15 -6.82 -20.04 -29.48
N LEU A 16 -5.85 -19.20 -29.11
CA LEU A 16 -5.56 -18.86 -27.72
C LEU A 16 -6.70 -18.06 -27.09
N GLU A 17 -7.24 -17.06 -27.80
CA GLU A 17 -8.38 -16.26 -27.35
C GLU A 17 -9.64 -17.11 -27.16
N HIS A 18 -9.92 -18.05 -28.08
CA HIS A 18 -11.03 -18.98 -27.94
C HIS A 18 -10.86 -19.93 -26.73
N ARG A 19 -9.65 -20.45 -26.50
CA ARG A 19 -9.36 -21.32 -25.34
C ARG A 19 -9.41 -20.54 -24.03
N LEU A 20 -8.94 -19.30 -24.02
CA LEU A 20 -9.01 -18.40 -22.88
C LEU A 20 -10.48 -18.13 -22.50
N GLN A 21 -11.33 -17.87 -23.48
CA GLN A 21 -12.76 -17.69 -23.24
C GLN A 21 -13.43 -18.98 -22.74
N GLN A 22 -13.09 -20.14 -23.31
CA GLN A 22 -13.61 -21.43 -22.84
C GLN A 22 -13.27 -21.72 -21.37
N TRP A 23 -12.02 -21.49 -20.96
CA TRP A 23 -11.57 -21.69 -19.58
C TRP A 23 -12.11 -20.61 -18.62
N ARG A 24 -12.38 -19.41 -19.14
CA ARG A 24 -13.09 -18.37 -18.41
C ARG A 24 -14.52 -18.78 -18.08
N ASP A 25 -15.26 -19.29 -19.07
CA ASP A 25 -16.65 -19.72 -18.92
C ASP A 25 -16.79 -20.94 -17.99
N GLN A 26 -15.72 -21.73 -17.85
CA GLN A 26 -15.61 -22.83 -16.87
C GLN A 26 -15.45 -22.35 -15.42
N LYS A 27 -15.28 -21.04 -15.18
CA LYS A 27 -15.16 -20.43 -13.84
C LYS A 27 -14.07 -21.08 -12.95
N LEU A 28 -12.98 -21.54 -13.57
CA LEU A 28 -11.90 -22.31 -12.94
C LEU A 28 -11.37 -21.72 -11.63
N PHE A 29 -11.18 -20.39 -11.55
CA PHE A 29 -10.61 -19.75 -10.35
C PHE A 29 -11.64 -19.10 -9.41
N VAL A 30 -12.92 -19.07 -9.77
CA VAL A 30 -13.95 -18.29 -9.03
C VAL A 30 -14.07 -18.72 -7.57
N ASP A 31 -14.25 -20.02 -7.31
CA ASP A 31 -14.38 -20.53 -5.95
C ASP A 31 -13.10 -20.32 -5.12
N ARG A 32 -11.94 -20.40 -5.78
CA ARG A 32 -10.64 -20.15 -5.13
C ARG A 32 -10.47 -18.67 -4.81
N LEU A 33 -10.91 -17.76 -5.67
CA LEU A 33 -10.86 -16.32 -5.42
C LEU A 33 -11.68 -15.91 -4.19
N TYR A 34 -12.88 -16.45 -4.02
CA TYR A 34 -13.67 -16.20 -2.81
C TYR A 34 -12.99 -16.75 -1.54
N GLN A 35 -12.36 -17.93 -1.61
CA GLN A 35 -11.59 -18.48 -0.49
C GLN A 35 -10.37 -17.61 -0.15
N VAL A 36 -9.60 -17.22 -1.15
CA VAL A 36 -8.42 -16.36 -0.97
C VAL A 36 -8.84 -14.99 -0.42
N CYS A 37 -9.94 -14.42 -0.91
CA CYS A 37 -10.48 -13.16 -0.40
C CYS A 37 -10.82 -13.26 1.09
N ASN A 38 -11.53 -14.32 1.50
CA ASN A 38 -11.86 -14.55 2.91
C ASN A 38 -10.62 -14.78 3.78
N ASN A 39 -9.58 -15.43 3.26
CA ASN A 39 -8.33 -15.64 3.99
C ASN A 39 -7.53 -14.34 4.16
N VAL A 40 -7.52 -13.48 3.13
CA VAL A 40 -6.75 -12.23 3.14
C VAL A 40 -7.50 -11.12 3.88
N HIS A 41 -8.81 -11.03 3.70
CA HIS A 41 -9.67 -10.05 4.32
C HIS A 41 -11.00 -10.68 4.77
N PRO A 42 -11.03 -11.23 6.00
CA PRO A 42 -12.27 -11.74 6.59
C PRO A 42 -13.35 -10.64 6.64
N GLY A 43 -14.54 -10.93 6.13
CA GLY A 43 -15.70 -10.02 6.17
C GLY A 43 -15.76 -8.96 5.07
N LEU A 44 -14.86 -8.96 4.08
CA LEU A 44 -15.04 -8.21 2.85
C LEU A 44 -15.79 -9.05 1.82
N ALA A 45 -16.88 -8.52 1.26
CA ALA A 45 -17.54 -9.15 0.11
C ALA A 45 -16.81 -8.81 -1.20
N LEU A 46 -16.95 -9.67 -2.20
CA LEU A 46 -16.31 -9.50 -3.52
C LEU A 46 -17.38 -9.52 -4.61
N ASP A 47 -17.49 -8.43 -5.37
CA ASP A 47 -18.49 -8.28 -6.42
C ASP A 47 -18.20 -9.22 -7.59
N PRO A 48 -19.22 -9.80 -8.25
CA PRO A 48 -19.03 -10.77 -9.33
C PRO A 48 -18.26 -10.18 -10.52
N GLU A 49 -18.45 -8.90 -10.84
CA GLU A 49 -17.70 -8.21 -11.90
C GLU A 49 -16.21 -8.09 -11.56
N ALA A 50 -15.89 -7.87 -10.29
CA ALA A 50 -14.50 -7.84 -9.81
C ALA A 50 -13.88 -9.25 -9.89
N VAL A 51 -14.61 -10.30 -9.51
CA VAL A 51 -14.17 -11.69 -9.66
C VAL A 51 -13.84 -12.03 -11.11
N ASP A 52 -14.72 -11.68 -12.04
CA ASP A 52 -14.52 -11.96 -13.46
C ASP A 52 -13.28 -11.23 -14.01
N HIS A 53 -13.03 -10.01 -13.53
CA HIS A 53 -11.84 -9.25 -13.92
C HIS A 53 -10.55 -9.88 -13.38
N ILE A 54 -10.52 -10.27 -12.11
CA ILE A 54 -9.36 -10.95 -11.52
C ILE A 54 -9.12 -12.29 -12.20
N GLN A 55 -10.17 -13.09 -12.43
CA GLN A 55 -10.06 -14.37 -13.13
C GLN A 55 -9.44 -14.19 -14.52
N MET A 56 -9.83 -13.15 -15.26
CA MET A 56 -9.25 -12.85 -16.57
C MET A 56 -7.74 -12.56 -16.49
N LEU A 57 -7.29 -11.78 -15.50
CA LEU A 57 -5.87 -11.50 -15.29
C LEU A 57 -5.10 -12.79 -14.97
N LEU A 58 -5.61 -13.61 -14.05
CA LEU A 58 -4.99 -14.89 -13.69
C LEU A 58 -4.90 -15.86 -14.87
N MET A 59 -5.93 -15.90 -15.72
CA MET A 59 -5.93 -16.71 -16.94
C MET A 59 -4.85 -16.25 -17.91
N ARG A 60 -4.68 -14.95 -18.13
CA ARG A 60 -3.62 -14.44 -19.02
C ARG A 60 -2.24 -14.83 -18.53
N ILE A 61 -1.98 -14.72 -17.23
CA ILE A 61 -0.72 -15.16 -16.61
C ILE A 61 -0.51 -16.66 -16.84
N LEU A 62 -1.56 -17.47 -16.64
CA LEU A 62 -1.51 -18.91 -16.89
C LEU A 62 -1.13 -19.20 -18.36
N PHE A 63 -1.77 -18.55 -19.34
CA PHE A 63 -1.47 -18.78 -20.75
C PHE A 63 -0.04 -18.36 -21.11
N GLU A 64 0.44 -17.19 -20.65
CA GLU A 64 1.84 -16.76 -20.84
C GLU A 64 2.84 -17.78 -20.28
N MET A 65 2.55 -18.34 -19.10
CA MET A 65 3.37 -19.41 -18.53
C MET A 65 3.31 -20.72 -19.34
N LEU A 66 2.15 -21.05 -19.91
CA LEU A 66 1.96 -22.25 -20.75
C LEU A 66 2.62 -22.13 -22.13
N GLU A 67 2.70 -20.93 -22.71
CA GLU A 67 3.38 -20.69 -23.98
C GLU A 67 4.86 -21.06 -23.93
N CYS A 68 5.49 -20.85 -22.77
CA CYS A 68 6.87 -21.23 -22.51
C CYS A 68 7.07 -22.76 -22.37
N ARG A 69 6.00 -23.56 -22.42
CA ARG A 69 5.97 -25.04 -22.38
C ARG A 69 6.82 -25.65 -21.24
N PRO A 70 6.47 -25.41 -19.97
CA PRO A 70 7.24 -25.89 -18.82
C PRO A 70 7.19 -27.42 -18.67
N GLN A 71 8.36 -28.07 -18.62
CA GLN A 71 8.47 -29.53 -18.41
C GLN A 71 8.94 -29.90 -17.00
N LYS A 72 9.78 -29.06 -16.39
CA LYS A 72 10.29 -29.21 -15.02
C LYS A 72 9.95 -28.00 -14.16
N VAL A 73 10.09 -28.15 -12.84
CA VAL A 73 9.88 -27.03 -11.88
C VAL A 73 10.84 -25.87 -12.16
N GLU A 74 12.09 -26.14 -12.55
CA GLU A 74 13.06 -25.12 -12.96
C GLU A 74 12.61 -24.34 -14.21
N ASP A 75 11.89 -24.99 -15.13
CA ASP A 75 11.31 -24.31 -16.29
C ASP A 75 10.22 -23.34 -15.86
N VAL A 76 9.41 -23.69 -14.84
CA VAL A 76 8.36 -22.82 -14.29
C VAL A 76 8.94 -21.52 -13.75
N GLU A 77 10.06 -21.58 -13.02
CA GLU A 77 10.75 -20.35 -12.54
C GLU A 77 11.22 -19.46 -13.69
N ARG A 78 11.70 -20.06 -14.79
CA ARG A 78 12.07 -19.30 -15.99
C ARG A 78 10.84 -18.72 -16.69
N CYS A 79 9.75 -19.48 -16.81
CA CYS A 79 8.49 -18.98 -17.38
C CYS A 79 7.92 -17.83 -16.54
N MET A 80 7.99 -17.96 -15.22
CA MET A 80 7.55 -16.94 -14.26
C MET A 80 8.29 -15.62 -14.48
N ARG A 81 9.61 -15.64 -14.67
CA ARG A 81 10.41 -14.44 -14.95
C ARG A 81 10.03 -13.73 -16.26
N ASN A 82 9.36 -14.41 -17.18
CA ASN A 82 8.85 -13.81 -18.42
C ASN A 82 7.41 -13.30 -18.26
N ALA A 83 6.60 -13.94 -17.40
CA ALA A 83 5.19 -13.63 -17.22
C ALA A 83 4.90 -12.60 -16.11
N LEU A 84 5.82 -12.44 -15.15
CA LEU A 84 5.65 -11.58 -13.98
C LEU A 84 6.79 -10.56 -13.84
N PRO A 85 6.53 -9.36 -13.27
CA PRO A 85 7.57 -8.37 -13.02
C PRO A 85 8.66 -8.94 -12.10
N ALA A 86 9.90 -8.45 -12.25
CA ALA A 86 11.04 -8.93 -11.47
C ALA A 86 10.83 -8.75 -9.95
N SER A 87 10.20 -7.64 -9.55
CA SER A 87 9.82 -7.37 -8.16
C SER A 87 8.86 -8.43 -7.60
N MET A 88 7.88 -8.89 -8.39
CA MET A 88 6.93 -9.93 -7.97
C MET A 88 7.58 -11.31 -7.93
N CYS A 89 8.48 -11.62 -8.88
CA CYS A 89 9.18 -12.90 -8.93
C CYS A 89 9.91 -13.25 -7.63
N HIS A 90 10.57 -12.26 -7.02
CA HIS A 90 11.23 -12.42 -5.72
C HIS A 90 10.23 -12.86 -4.62
N TRP A 91 9.09 -12.18 -4.53
CA TRP A 91 8.07 -12.50 -3.52
C TRP A 91 7.36 -13.83 -3.78
N VAL A 92 7.10 -14.18 -5.04
CA VAL A 92 6.55 -15.49 -5.43
C VAL A 92 7.49 -16.61 -5.00
N THR A 93 8.79 -16.45 -5.18
CA THR A 93 9.80 -17.45 -4.78
C THR A 93 9.79 -17.64 -3.25
N LYS A 94 9.73 -16.53 -2.48
CA LYS A 94 9.57 -16.59 -1.01
C LYS A 94 8.24 -17.25 -0.60
N PHE A 95 7.15 -16.99 -1.33
CA PHE A 95 5.85 -17.60 -1.10
C PHE A 95 5.84 -19.10 -1.38
N GLN A 96 6.46 -19.54 -2.48
CA GLN A 96 6.60 -20.96 -2.82
C GLN A 96 7.34 -21.75 -1.75
N GLY A 97 8.40 -21.18 -1.17
CA GLY A 97 9.13 -21.79 -0.06
C GLY A 97 8.36 -21.85 1.26
N THR A 98 7.27 -21.07 1.41
CA THR A 98 6.54 -20.90 2.68
C THR A 98 5.08 -21.33 2.66
N ASN A 99 4.56 -21.73 1.49
CA ASN A 99 3.16 -22.15 1.32
C ASN A 99 2.97 -23.63 1.72
N GLU A 100 2.69 -23.83 3.01
CA GLU A 100 2.47 -25.16 3.60
C GLU A 100 1.23 -25.87 3.03
N GLU A 101 0.20 -25.16 2.55
CA GLU A 101 -1.03 -25.79 2.01
C GLU A 101 -0.74 -26.64 0.77
N LEU A 102 0.08 -26.12 -0.15
CA LEU A 102 0.51 -26.83 -1.36
C LEU A 102 1.59 -27.88 -1.04
N HIS A 103 2.48 -27.60 -0.08
CA HIS A 103 3.51 -28.56 0.36
C HIS A 103 2.88 -29.79 1.05
N ASN A 104 1.84 -29.59 1.84
CA ASN A 104 1.07 -30.66 2.49
C ASN A 104 0.34 -31.55 1.46
N HIS A 105 -0.10 -30.99 0.31
CA HIS A 105 -0.66 -31.78 -0.80
C HIS A 105 0.38 -32.73 -1.44
N THR A 106 1.66 -32.34 -1.48
CA THR A 106 2.74 -33.21 -1.96
C THR A 106 3.18 -34.29 -0.96
N SER A 107 2.92 -34.11 0.34
CA SER A 107 3.55 -34.93 1.40
C SER A 107 2.57 -35.80 2.23
N ARG A 108 1.26 -35.52 2.26
CA ARG A 108 0.33 -36.22 3.18
C ARG A 108 -0.60 -37.23 2.48
N LYS A 109 -0.18 -38.51 2.46
CA LYS A 109 -1.10 -39.65 2.36
C LYS A 109 -1.77 -39.90 3.73
N GLY A 110 -2.81 -39.14 4.03
CA GLY A 110 -3.76 -39.46 5.10
C GLY A 110 -3.58 -38.67 6.39
N HIS A 111 -4.41 -37.65 6.58
CA HIS A 111 -5.23 -37.44 7.80
C HIS A 111 -6.10 -36.16 7.70
N ASP A 112 -5.77 -35.21 6.81
CA ASP A 112 -6.52 -33.94 6.60
C ASP A 112 -7.45 -33.91 5.37
N LYS A 113 -7.99 -35.05 4.93
CA LYS A 113 -8.95 -35.10 3.80
C LYS A 113 -10.32 -34.44 4.08
N LYS A 114 -10.48 -33.73 5.21
CA LYS A 114 -11.79 -33.29 5.72
C LYS A 114 -12.08 -31.79 5.60
N SER A 115 -11.11 -30.93 5.28
CA SER A 115 -11.37 -29.50 5.04
C SER A 115 -11.99 -29.25 3.65
N ARG A 116 -13.04 -28.42 3.57
CA ARG A 116 -13.70 -28.01 2.31
C ARG A 116 -12.70 -27.36 1.33
N ASN A 117 -11.73 -26.63 1.86
CA ASN A 117 -10.66 -25.96 1.08
C ASN A 117 -9.71 -26.97 0.43
N ALA A 118 -9.30 -28.02 1.15
CA ALA A 118 -8.42 -29.06 0.62
C ALA A 118 -9.08 -29.87 -0.52
N LYS A 119 -10.40 -30.08 -0.45
CA LYS A 119 -11.18 -30.73 -1.51
C LYS A 119 -11.32 -29.84 -2.76
N SER A 120 -11.57 -28.54 -2.57
CA SER A 120 -11.64 -27.56 -3.65
C SER A 120 -10.30 -27.43 -4.38
N LEU A 121 -9.19 -27.37 -3.65
CA LEU A 121 -7.84 -27.31 -4.21
C LEU A 121 -7.47 -28.57 -5.01
N ALA A 122 -7.84 -29.76 -4.50
CA ALA A 122 -7.61 -31.02 -5.22
C ALA A 122 -8.44 -31.11 -6.52
N ALA A 123 -9.70 -30.67 -6.48
CA ALA A 123 -10.55 -30.62 -7.67
C ALA A 123 -9.98 -29.66 -8.73
N LEU A 124 -9.54 -28.47 -8.31
CA LEU A 124 -8.93 -27.48 -9.19
C LEU A 124 -7.60 -27.98 -9.78
N THR A 125 -6.76 -28.63 -8.98
CA THR A 125 -5.50 -29.24 -9.45
C THR A 125 -5.75 -30.31 -10.50
N HIS A 126 -6.78 -31.16 -10.32
CA HIS A 126 -7.15 -32.18 -11.29
C HIS A 126 -7.73 -31.59 -12.59
N LEU A 127 -8.59 -30.58 -12.50
CA LEU A 127 -9.13 -29.87 -13.66
C LEU A 127 -8.00 -29.22 -14.47
N LEU A 128 -7.15 -28.45 -13.80
CA LEU A 128 -6.00 -27.78 -14.42
C LEU A 128 -5.02 -28.78 -15.04
N HIS A 129 -4.80 -29.94 -14.40
CA HIS A 129 -3.95 -31.00 -14.97
C HIS A 129 -4.49 -31.56 -16.29
N CYS A 130 -5.80 -31.80 -16.36
CA CYS A 130 -6.48 -32.24 -17.59
C CYS A 130 -6.41 -31.17 -18.68
N ASP A 131 -6.75 -29.94 -18.34
CA ASP A 131 -6.79 -28.79 -19.26
C ASP A 131 -5.39 -28.47 -19.81
N MET A 132 -4.36 -28.49 -18.96
CA MET A 132 -2.97 -28.31 -19.38
C MET A 132 -2.49 -29.44 -20.29
N LYS A 133 -2.86 -30.70 -20.02
CA LYS A 133 -2.51 -31.83 -20.87
C LYS A 133 -3.14 -31.71 -22.25
N GLU A 134 -4.39 -31.27 -22.33
CA GLU A 134 -5.08 -31.00 -23.59
C GLU A 134 -4.44 -29.82 -24.34
N HIS A 135 -4.08 -28.76 -23.62
CA HIS A 135 -3.51 -27.55 -24.22
C HIS A 135 -2.09 -27.78 -24.77
N LEU A 136 -1.21 -28.38 -23.96
CA LEU A 136 0.21 -28.58 -24.26
C LEU A 136 0.49 -29.81 -25.14
N GLY A 137 -0.42 -30.78 -25.16
CA GLY A 137 -0.29 -32.02 -25.95
C GLY A 137 0.69 -33.05 -25.36
N TYR A 138 1.18 -32.86 -24.14
CA TYR A 138 2.02 -33.82 -23.41
C TYR A 138 1.61 -33.94 -21.94
N LYS A 139 2.05 -35.03 -21.28
CA LYS A 139 1.77 -35.26 -19.86
C LYS A 139 2.70 -34.40 -19.00
N VAL A 140 2.12 -33.47 -18.24
CA VAL A 140 2.83 -32.63 -17.26
C VAL A 140 2.88 -33.36 -15.90
N ASP A 141 4.01 -33.24 -15.19
CA ASP A 141 4.13 -33.74 -13.81
C ASP A 141 3.22 -32.95 -12.87
N GLU A 142 2.59 -33.62 -11.91
CA GLU A 142 1.69 -33.01 -10.92
C GLU A 142 2.41 -31.92 -10.11
N LYS A 143 3.72 -32.08 -9.85
CA LYS A 143 4.56 -31.08 -9.19
C LYS A 143 4.69 -29.77 -9.98
N VAL A 144 4.71 -29.85 -11.31
CA VAL A 144 4.78 -28.67 -12.19
C VAL A 144 3.45 -27.92 -12.17
N VAL A 145 2.32 -28.64 -12.17
CA VAL A 145 0.98 -28.04 -12.06
C VAL A 145 0.80 -27.34 -10.71
N LEU A 146 1.23 -27.97 -9.61
CA LEU A 146 1.19 -27.36 -8.28
C LEU A 146 2.08 -26.11 -8.18
N SER A 147 3.25 -26.11 -8.83
CA SER A 147 4.13 -24.95 -8.89
C SER A 147 3.47 -23.80 -9.66
N ILE A 148 2.85 -24.04 -10.81
CA ILE A 148 2.11 -23.00 -11.56
C ILE A 148 0.93 -22.47 -10.73
N LEU A 149 0.18 -23.37 -10.08
CA LEU A 149 -0.93 -22.98 -9.22
C LEU A 149 -0.46 -22.12 -8.03
N SER A 150 0.72 -22.39 -7.46
CA SER A 150 1.30 -21.57 -6.40
C SER A 150 1.59 -20.13 -6.84
N VAL A 151 2.02 -19.94 -8.10
CA VAL A 151 2.25 -18.62 -8.69
C VAL A 151 0.92 -17.89 -8.84
N ILE A 152 -0.11 -18.56 -9.37
CA ILE A 152 -1.44 -17.99 -9.56
C ILE A 152 -2.09 -17.63 -8.22
N ASP A 153 -2.02 -18.52 -7.23
CA ASP A 153 -2.55 -18.29 -5.88
C ASP A 153 -1.86 -17.09 -5.21
N TYR A 154 -0.54 -16.93 -5.40
CA TYR A 154 0.18 -15.75 -4.90
C TYR A 154 -0.35 -14.46 -5.54
N VAL A 155 -0.44 -14.42 -6.87
CA VAL A 155 -0.89 -13.22 -7.59
C VAL A 155 -2.33 -12.87 -7.22
N ALA A 156 -3.20 -13.88 -7.11
CA ALA A 156 -4.58 -13.70 -6.66
C ALA A 156 -4.63 -13.08 -5.25
N ALA A 157 -3.82 -13.61 -4.33
CA ALA A 157 -3.73 -13.09 -2.97
C ALA A 157 -3.17 -11.67 -2.92
N ASP A 158 -2.16 -11.34 -3.73
CA ASP A 158 -1.58 -9.98 -3.80
C ASP A 158 -2.61 -8.97 -4.33
N ILE A 159 -3.31 -9.29 -5.43
CA ILE A 159 -4.36 -8.41 -6.01
C ILE A 159 -5.49 -8.16 -5.01
N LEU A 160 -6.01 -9.22 -4.38
CA LEU A 160 -7.11 -9.10 -3.42
C LEU A 160 -6.69 -8.35 -2.15
N LYS A 161 -5.43 -8.51 -1.72
CA LYS A 161 -4.88 -7.82 -0.56
C LYS A 161 -4.78 -6.32 -0.78
N TRP A 162 -4.19 -5.91 -1.91
CA TRP A 162 -4.06 -4.50 -2.25
C TRP A 162 -5.43 -3.84 -2.41
N THR A 163 -6.34 -4.55 -3.06
CA THR A 163 -7.69 -4.04 -3.28
C THR A 163 -8.49 -3.93 -1.98
N GLY A 164 -8.45 -4.94 -1.12
CA GLY A 164 -9.18 -4.88 0.14
C GLY A 164 -8.57 -3.89 1.13
N ASN A 165 -7.24 -3.71 1.15
CA ASN A 165 -6.60 -2.63 1.90
C ASN A 165 -7.05 -1.25 1.41
N TYR A 166 -7.13 -1.06 0.08
CA TYR A 166 -7.64 0.18 -0.50
C TYR A 166 -9.08 0.44 -0.08
N VAL A 167 -9.97 -0.55 -0.20
CA VAL A 167 -11.39 -0.44 0.19
C VAL A 167 -11.55 -0.16 1.69
N LYS A 168 -10.74 -0.78 2.55
CA LYS A 168 -10.77 -0.53 4.02
C LYS A 168 -10.36 0.90 4.38
N ASN A 169 -9.50 1.52 3.58
CA ASN A 169 -8.99 2.87 3.84
C ASN A 169 -9.89 3.98 3.26
N ILE A 170 -10.84 3.65 2.37
CA ILE A 170 -11.78 4.64 1.85
C ILE A 170 -12.92 4.81 2.86
N ARG A 171 -13.24 6.07 3.20
CA ARG A 171 -14.29 6.46 4.16
C ARG A 171 -15.73 6.04 3.79
N GLN A 172 -15.94 5.30 2.70
CA GLN A 172 -17.26 4.88 2.20
C GLN A 172 -17.64 3.51 2.77
N GLY A 173 -18.85 3.42 3.34
CA GLY A 173 -19.30 2.34 4.22
C GLY A 173 -19.58 0.98 3.58
N ASP A 174 -19.30 0.79 2.28
CA ASP A 174 -19.53 -0.48 1.62
C ASP A 174 -18.29 -1.37 1.76
N ARG A 175 -18.39 -2.38 2.62
CA ARG A 175 -17.38 -3.43 2.82
C ARG A 175 -17.37 -4.43 1.64
N THR A 176 -17.43 -3.93 0.42
CA THR A 176 -17.45 -4.71 -0.82
C THR A 176 -16.35 -4.28 -1.78
N ILE A 177 -15.63 -5.25 -2.33
CA ILE A 177 -14.63 -5.02 -3.37
C ILE A 177 -15.37 -4.95 -4.71
N GLY A 178 -15.67 -3.72 -5.14
CA GLY A 178 -16.23 -3.44 -6.46
C GLY A 178 -15.17 -3.34 -7.56
N LEU A 179 -15.61 -3.47 -8.82
CA LEU A 179 -14.73 -3.42 -10.01
C LEU A 179 -13.94 -2.11 -10.11
N GLN A 180 -14.57 -0.98 -9.76
CA GLN A 180 -13.91 0.32 -9.81
C GLN A 180 -12.80 0.43 -8.75
N ASN A 181 -13.08 0.01 -7.51
CA ASN A 181 -12.09 -0.02 -6.43
C ASN A 181 -10.93 -0.95 -6.76
N LEU A 182 -11.20 -2.11 -7.37
CA LEU A 182 -10.20 -3.02 -7.90
C LEU A 182 -9.31 -2.36 -8.95
N LYS A 183 -9.89 -1.72 -9.98
CA LYS A 183 -9.10 -1.05 -11.03
C LYS A 183 -8.22 0.07 -10.47
N ILE A 184 -8.74 0.85 -9.51
CA ILE A 184 -7.95 1.90 -8.86
C ILE A 184 -6.80 1.28 -8.06
N ALA A 185 -7.08 0.24 -7.25
CA ALA A 185 -6.06 -0.45 -6.47
C ALA A 185 -4.95 -1.08 -7.34
N LEU A 186 -5.31 -1.68 -8.48
CA LEU A 186 -4.35 -2.24 -9.44
C LEU A 186 -3.43 -1.16 -10.04
N ASN A 187 -4.00 -0.02 -10.44
CA ASN A 187 -3.21 1.14 -10.90
C ASN A 187 -2.42 1.79 -9.76
N ALA A 188 -2.84 1.55 -8.51
CA ALA A 188 -2.24 2.03 -7.27
C ALA A 188 -1.11 1.16 -6.71
N ASP A 189 -0.69 0.07 -7.37
CA ASP A 189 0.58 -0.62 -7.08
C ASP A 189 1.53 -0.62 -8.29
N LYS A 190 2.83 -0.40 -8.05
CA LYS A 190 3.84 -0.32 -9.13
C LYS A 190 4.03 -1.66 -9.85
N SER A 191 4.01 -2.78 -9.12
CA SER A 191 4.24 -4.08 -9.76
C SER A 191 2.96 -4.65 -10.37
N LEU A 192 1.78 -4.32 -9.86
CA LEU A 192 0.51 -4.69 -10.48
C LEU A 192 0.23 -3.89 -11.75
N ILE A 193 0.64 -2.61 -11.82
CA ILE A 193 0.57 -1.87 -13.09
C ILE A 193 1.57 -2.43 -14.12
N GLU A 194 2.81 -2.74 -13.71
CA GLU A 194 3.79 -3.41 -14.59
C GLU A 194 3.27 -4.78 -15.06
N LEU A 195 2.66 -5.57 -14.17
CA LEU A 195 2.00 -6.83 -14.52
C LEU A 195 0.88 -6.62 -15.54
N THR A 196 0.02 -5.63 -15.31
CA THR A 196 -1.08 -5.33 -16.24
C THR A 196 -0.53 -4.90 -17.60
N ASP A 197 0.47 -4.02 -17.64
CA ASP A 197 1.07 -3.59 -18.90
C ASP A 197 1.70 -4.75 -19.68
N MET A 198 2.37 -5.69 -19.00
CA MET A 198 2.93 -6.88 -19.67
C MET A 198 1.84 -7.81 -20.22
N LEU A 199 0.70 -7.94 -19.51
CA LEU A 199 -0.41 -8.80 -19.94
C LEU A 199 -1.30 -8.16 -21.02
N TRP A 200 -1.20 -6.85 -21.21
CA TRP A 200 -1.99 -6.07 -22.16
C TRP A 200 -1.02 -5.31 -23.09
N ASN A 201 -0.61 -5.95 -24.20
CA ASN A 201 0.23 -5.33 -25.23
C ASN A 201 -0.36 -3.99 -25.70
N GLU A 202 0.49 -2.97 -25.91
CA GLU A 202 0.15 -1.59 -26.34
C GLU A 202 -0.73 -1.47 -27.61
N LYS A 203 -1.07 -2.58 -28.29
CA LYS A 203 -1.89 -2.61 -29.51
C LYS A 203 -3.34 -3.07 -29.31
N ASP A 204 -3.68 -3.61 -28.15
CA ASP A 204 -5.06 -3.93 -27.83
C ASP A 204 -5.66 -2.72 -27.09
N ASP A 205 -6.15 -1.76 -27.88
CA ASP A 205 -6.98 -0.61 -27.45
C ASP A 205 -8.36 -1.05 -26.91
N CYS A 206 -8.44 -2.22 -26.27
CA CYS A 206 -9.63 -2.80 -25.68
C CYS A 206 -9.33 -3.14 -24.22
N GLY A 207 -9.73 -2.27 -23.28
CA GLY A 207 -9.96 -2.71 -21.89
C GLY A 207 -9.63 -1.73 -20.77
N SER A 208 -8.89 -0.64 -21.02
CA SER A 208 -8.93 0.51 -20.11
C SER A 208 -10.15 1.36 -20.49
N ASP A 209 -11.36 0.80 -20.36
CA ASP A 209 -12.55 1.65 -20.31
C ASP A 209 -12.45 2.49 -19.05
N GLY A 210 -12.34 3.79 -19.27
CA GLY A 210 -11.89 4.77 -18.33
C GLY A 210 -12.77 4.84 -17.08
N ILE A 211 -12.09 5.03 -15.95
CA ILE A 211 -12.63 5.51 -14.68
C ILE A 211 -13.20 6.93 -14.92
N ILE A 212 -14.46 7.04 -15.35
CA ILE A 212 -15.19 8.25 -14.95
C ILE A 212 -15.27 8.09 -13.43
N CYS A 213 -14.60 8.97 -12.69
CA CYS A 213 -15.03 9.25 -11.32
C CYS A 213 -16.37 9.97 -11.44
N SER A 214 -17.39 9.28 -11.94
CA SER A 214 -18.76 9.68 -11.71
C SER A 214 -18.98 9.27 -10.27
N CYS A 215 -18.54 10.13 -9.37
CA CYS A 215 -19.44 10.51 -8.30
C CYS A 215 -20.72 10.97 -9.00
N SER A 216 -21.58 10.01 -9.32
CA SER A 216 -22.96 10.25 -9.68
C SER A 216 -23.48 11.26 -8.66
N ASP A 217 -24.19 12.25 -9.17
CA ASP A 217 -24.74 13.44 -8.51
C ASP A 217 -25.67 13.16 -7.29
N ASP A 218 -25.55 12.02 -6.60
CA ASP A 218 -26.49 11.53 -5.59
C ASP A 218 -25.87 10.99 -4.28
N SER A 219 -24.59 11.27 -3.97
CA SER A 219 -24.23 11.31 -2.54
C SER A 219 -24.66 12.67 -2.02
N GLN A 220 -25.93 12.77 -1.64
CA GLN A 220 -26.47 13.85 -0.84
C GLN A 220 -25.41 14.30 0.16
N PHE A 221 -25.09 15.59 0.13
CA PHE A 221 -24.27 16.25 1.12
C PHE A 221 -24.94 16.06 2.48
N HIS A 222 -24.65 14.95 3.12
CA HIS A 222 -24.71 14.89 4.55
C HIS A 222 -23.52 15.72 5.01
N THR A 223 -23.76 17.01 5.27
CA THR A 223 -23.14 17.64 6.42
C THR A 223 -23.59 16.83 7.62
N ASP A 224 -22.97 15.66 7.83
CA ASP A 224 -23.21 14.85 9.00
C ASP A 224 -22.85 15.76 10.17
N GLU A 225 -23.84 16.10 10.98
CA GLU A 225 -23.62 16.79 12.23
C GLU A 225 -22.57 15.98 13.01
N LEU A 226 -21.46 16.62 13.38
CA LEU A 226 -20.43 15.96 14.18
C LEU A 226 -21.09 15.45 15.47
N THR A 227 -21.10 14.14 15.67
CA THR A 227 -21.57 13.51 16.91
C THR A 227 -20.39 12.96 17.71
N TYR A 228 -20.57 12.79 19.02
CA TYR A 228 -19.55 12.19 19.87
C TYR A 228 -19.09 10.82 19.33
N GLU A 229 -20.03 9.94 18.93
CA GLU A 229 -19.73 8.64 18.35
C GLU A 229 -18.93 8.73 17.04
N ARG A 230 -19.23 9.72 16.17
CA ARG A 230 -18.46 9.93 14.95
C ARG A 230 -17.02 10.33 15.26
N VAL A 231 -16.82 11.24 16.23
CA VAL A 231 -15.48 11.65 16.67
C VAL A 231 -14.71 10.47 17.26
N CYS A 232 -15.37 9.58 18.03
CA CYS A 232 -14.75 8.36 18.56
C CYS A 232 -14.28 7.43 17.43
N ARG A 233 -15.12 7.22 16.40
CA ARG A 233 -14.76 6.39 15.24
C ARG A 233 -13.64 7.01 14.41
N ASP A 234 -13.68 8.32 14.20
CA ASP A 234 -12.62 9.03 13.49
C ASP A 234 -11.31 8.98 14.30
N PHE A 235 -11.37 9.11 15.64
CA PHE A 235 -10.20 8.97 16.50
C PHE A 235 -9.62 7.55 16.44
N LYS A 236 -10.46 6.51 16.53
CA LYS A 236 -10.03 5.11 16.35
C LYS A 236 -9.35 4.89 14.99
N HIS A 237 -9.93 5.42 13.92
CA HIS A 237 -9.37 5.24 12.58
C HIS A 237 -8.00 5.91 12.44
N ASP A 238 -7.86 7.16 12.90
CA ASP A 238 -6.58 7.87 12.89
C ASP A 238 -5.54 7.16 13.78
N GLU A 239 -5.96 6.54 14.89
CA GLU A 239 -5.08 5.73 15.75
C GLU A 239 -4.62 4.43 15.07
N GLU A 240 -5.48 3.78 14.27
CA GLU A 240 -5.13 2.60 13.47
C GLU A 240 -4.13 2.95 12.36
N GLU A 241 -4.31 4.09 11.69
CA GLU A 241 -3.37 4.60 10.69
C GLU A 241 -2.02 4.94 11.33
N TYR A 242 -2.02 5.63 12.47
CA TYR A 242 -0.80 5.96 13.20
C TYR A 242 -0.06 4.71 13.69
N LEU A 243 -0.78 3.72 14.23
CA LEU A 243 -0.18 2.46 14.63
C LEU A 243 0.48 1.76 13.43
N ARG A 244 -0.16 1.77 12.26
CA ARG A 244 0.44 1.22 11.04
C ARG A 244 1.73 1.94 10.66
N ASP A 245 1.77 3.28 10.76
CA ASP A 245 2.97 4.07 10.50
C ASP A 245 4.10 3.74 11.50
N LEU A 246 3.78 3.53 12.78
CA LEU A 246 4.77 3.11 13.78
C LEU A 246 5.31 1.70 13.50
N ILE A 247 4.43 0.75 13.21
CA ILE A 247 4.84 -0.62 12.84
C ILE A 247 5.69 -0.58 11.57
N PHE A 248 5.38 0.31 10.63
CA PHE A 248 6.18 0.50 9.43
C PHE A 248 7.60 0.98 9.76
N VAL A 249 7.76 2.00 10.62
CA VAL A 249 9.07 2.47 11.08
C VAL A 249 9.85 1.35 11.77
N ILE A 250 9.21 0.61 12.68
CA ILE A 250 9.84 -0.43 13.48
C ILE A 250 10.23 -1.65 12.63
N ASN A 251 9.29 -2.20 11.86
CA ASN A 251 9.51 -3.46 11.15
C ASN A 251 10.22 -3.31 9.81
N VAL A 252 10.10 -2.15 9.14
CA VAL A 252 10.71 -1.95 7.81
C VAL A 252 12.08 -1.27 7.92
N PHE A 253 12.21 -0.22 8.73
CA PHE A 253 13.47 0.53 8.86
C PHE A 253 14.31 0.06 10.03
N ARG A 254 13.78 0.06 11.25
CA ARG A 254 14.55 -0.26 12.47
C ARG A 254 15.10 -1.69 12.42
N ARG A 255 14.26 -2.69 12.19
CA ARG A 255 14.71 -4.10 12.08
C ARG A 255 15.77 -4.33 11.00
N LYS A 256 15.60 -3.73 9.81
CA LYS A 256 16.58 -3.86 8.72
C LYS A 256 17.92 -3.22 9.06
N LEU A 257 17.90 -2.12 9.81
CA LEU A 257 19.12 -1.48 10.29
C LEU A 257 19.74 -2.28 11.45
N GLU A 258 18.95 -2.86 12.35
CA GLU A 258 19.44 -3.77 13.41
C GLU A 258 20.15 -4.98 12.83
N ASP A 259 19.57 -5.61 11.79
CA ASP A 259 20.20 -6.72 11.05
C ASP A 259 21.54 -6.30 10.43
N ALA A 260 21.71 -5.01 10.09
CA ALA A 260 22.93 -4.47 9.50
C ALA A 260 24.01 -4.12 10.54
N PHE A 261 23.61 -3.65 11.73
CA PHE A 261 24.54 -3.12 12.72
C PHE A 261 25.25 -4.21 13.56
N MET A 262 24.64 -5.38 13.77
CA MET A 262 25.16 -6.42 14.69
C MET A 262 25.45 -5.88 16.12
N GLU A 263 25.78 -6.74 17.10
CA GLU A 263 25.80 -6.43 18.54
C GLU A 263 26.69 -5.24 19.03
N ASN A 264 27.48 -4.58 18.17
CA ASN A 264 28.44 -3.54 18.60
C ASN A 264 27.89 -2.10 18.59
N ASP A 265 26.74 -1.83 17.96
CA ASP A 265 26.26 -0.46 17.69
C ASP A 265 24.80 -0.20 18.15
N GLU A 266 24.38 -0.76 19.30
CA GLU A 266 23.03 -0.49 19.86
C GLU A 266 22.76 1.01 20.07
N ASN A 267 23.81 1.79 20.37
CA ASN A 267 23.72 3.24 20.52
C ASN A 267 23.24 3.92 19.24
N HIS A 268 23.68 3.48 18.06
CA HIS A 268 23.29 4.10 16.78
C HIS A 268 21.81 3.84 16.43
N ILE A 269 21.25 2.70 16.83
CA ILE A 269 19.81 2.47 16.68
C ILE A 269 19.01 3.39 17.61
N SER A 270 19.44 3.54 18.86
CA SER A 270 18.84 4.47 19.81
C SER A 270 18.93 5.93 19.32
N ASP A 271 20.05 6.31 18.70
CA ASP A 271 20.26 7.66 18.16
C ASP A 271 19.35 7.99 16.95
N ILE A 272 18.86 6.98 16.23
CA ILE A 272 18.01 7.17 15.02
C ILE A 272 16.52 7.03 15.35
N PHE A 273 16.16 6.07 16.21
CA PHE A 273 14.77 5.70 16.46
C PHE A 273 14.27 6.08 17.87
N GLY A 274 15.17 6.44 18.79
CA GLY A 274 14.84 6.72 20.18
C GLY A 274 14.01 5.60 20.82
N ASN A 275 13.03 5.98 21.65
CA ASN A 275 12.11 5.07 22.31
C ASN A 275 10.81 4.81 21.50
N VAL A 276 10.88 4.76 20.16
CA VAL A 276 9.71 4.51 19.29
C VAL A 276 8.95 3.23 19.65
N THR A 277 9.63 2.22 20.21
CA THR A 277 8.99 0.98 20.66
C THR A 277 8.06 1.20 21.85
N GLU A 278 8.42 2.08 22.78
CA GLU A 278 7.57 2.46 23.92
C GLU A 278 6.33 3.23 23.45
N ILE A 279 6.51 4.13 22.46
CA ILE A 279 5.40 4.83 21.82
C ILE A 279 4.44 3.84 21.16
N HIS A 280 4.97 2.85 20.43
CA HIS A 280 4.15 1.80 19.82
C HIS A 280 3.35 1.02 20.86
N GLU A 281 3.95 0.65 21.99
CA GLU A 281 3.24 -0.02 23.09
C GLU A 281 2.11 0.85 23.67
N LEU A 282 2.36 2.15 23.88
CA LEU A 282 1.34 3.10 24.31
C LEU A 282 0.19 3.21 23.29
N THR A 283 0.50 3.37 22.00
CA THR A 283 -0.50 3.43 20.92
C THR A 283 -1.34 2.15 20.86
N CYS A 284 -0.74 0.97 21.09
CA CYS A 284 -1.51 -0.28 21.21
C CYS A 284 -2.51 -0.24 22.38
N LYS A 285 -2.13 0.32 23.54
CA LYS A 285 -3.02 0.48 24.69
C LYS A 285 -4.15 1.47 24.40
N VAL A 286 -3.84 2.62 23.81
CA VAL A 286 -4.84 3.63 23.41
C VAL A 286 -5.83 3.05 22.41
N LYS A 287 -5.36 2.37 21.36
CA LYS A 287 -6.21 1.68 20.39
C LYS A 287 -7.15 0.69 21.08
N ARG A 288 -6.65 -0.12 22.02
CA ARG A 288 -7.46 -1.07 22.77
C ARG A 288 -8.57 -0.38 23.56
N ILE A 289 -8.25 0.71 24.25
CA ILE A 289 -9.25 1.51 24.99
C ILE A 289 -10.34 2.03 24.06
N LEU A 290 -9.96 2.52 22.88
CA LEU A 290 -10.92 2.99 21.88
C LEU A 290 -11.79 1.87 21.32
N GLU A 291 -11.20 0.70 21.05
CA GLU A 291 -11.94 -0.49 20.60
C GLU A 291 -12.94 -0.97 21.65
N ASP A 292 -12.48 -1.15 22.89
CA ASP A 292 -13.30 -1.61 24.01
C ASP A 292 -14.44 -0.61 24.28
N ALA A 293 -14.18 0.70 24.23
CA ALA A 293 -15.19 1.74 24.45
C ALA A 293 -16.24 1.81 23.33
N ILE A 294 -15.86 1.59 22.08
CA ILE A 294 -16.77 1.65 20.91
C ILE A 294 -17.58 0.35 20.75
N GLU A 295 -17.04 -0.79 21.18
CA GLU A 295 -17.71 -2.09 21.05
C GLU A 295 -18.87 -2.28 22.05
N MET A 296 -18.79 -1.57 23.19
CA MET A 296 -19.82 -1.57 24.24
C MET A 296 -21.17 -1.03 23.71
N TRP A 297 -22.27 -1.50 24.33
CA TRP A 297 -23.65 -1.23 23.88
C TRP A 297 -24.15 0.20 24.18
N ASP A 298 -23.44 0.93 25.04
CA ASP A 298 -23.75 2.28 25.48
C ASP A 298 -22.98 3.36 24.71
N THR A 299 -23.25 4.63 25.03
CA THR A 299 -22.43 5.74 24.51
C THR A 299 -20.96 5.51 24.89
N PRO A 300 -20.02 5.55 23.94
CA PRO A 300 -18.61 5.28 24.22
C PRO A 300 -18.12 6.20 25.34
N CYS A 301 -17.44 5.65 26.34
CA CYS A 301 -16.85 6.40 27.45
C CYS A 301 -15.33 6.26 27.36
N ILE A 302 -14.70 7.18 26.65
CA ILE A 302 -13.25 7.14 26.35
C ILE A 302 -12.43 7.85 27.44
N GLY A 303 -13.06 8.78 28.17
CA GLY A 303 -12.44 9.60 29.22
C GLY A 303 -11.74 8.77 30.27
N ALA A 304 -12.43 7.78 30.84
CA ALA A 304 -11.87 6.90 31.88
C ALA A 304 -10.56 6.23 31.44
N GLY A 305 -10.54 5.61 30.25
CA GLY A 305 -9.34 4.93 29.76
C GLY A 305 -8.19 5.89 29.44
N LEU A 306 -8.47 7.06 28.85
CA LEU A 306 -7.43 8.07 28.62
C LEU A 306 -6.89 8.65 29.92
N TRP A 307 -7.74 8.80 30.94
CA TRP A 307 -7.34 9.25 32.26
C TRP A 307 -6.48 8.21 32.97
N ASP A 308 -6.83 6.92 32.92
CA ASP A 308 -6.02 5.84 33.51
C ASP A 308 -4.57 5.85 32.96
N LEU A 309 -4.40 6.01 31.64
CA LEU A 309 -3.07 6.13 31.02
C LEU A 309 -2.35 7.42 31.43
N SER A 310 -3.12 8.50 31.61
CA SER A 310 -2.59 9.81 32.03
C SER A 310 -2.11 9.78 33.49
N GLU A 311 -2.89 9.17 34.39
CA GLU A 311 -2.56 8.99 35.80
C GLU A 311 -1.33 8.09 35.98
N ALA A 312 -1.19 7.06 35.16
CA ALA A 312 -0.02 6.18 35.12
C ALA A 312 1.22 6.83 34.46
N HIS A 313 1.12 8.09 34.02
CA HIS A 313 2.18 8.82 33.33
C HIS A 313 2.69 8.16 32.04
N GLU A 314 1.86 7.37 31.35
CA GLU A 314 2.34 6.63 30.18
C GLU A 314 2.69 7.53 28.99
N PHE A 315 2.09 8.73 28.88
CA PHE A 315 2.38 9.68 27.81
C PHE A 315 3.73 10.42 27.97
N ASP A 316 4.42 10.28 29.11
CA ASP A 316 5.76 10.86 29.29
C ASP A 316 6.80 10.27 28.32
N VAL A 317 6.51 9.12 27.70
CA VAL A 317 7.33 8.53 26.62
C VAL A 317 7.56 9.50 25.45
N TYR A 318 6.61 10.41 25.18
CA TYR A 318 6.77 11.44 24.16
C TYR A 318 7.80 12.51 24.55
N ILE A 319 8.04 12.74 25.84
CA ILE A 319 9.09 13.65 26.32
C ILE A 319 10.45 12.99 26.10
N SER A 320 10.60 11.71 26.47
CA SER A 320 11.81 10.95 26.20
C SER A 320 12.12 10.89 24.71
N TYR A 321 11.11 10.75 23.85
CA TYR A 321 11.28 10.78 22.40
C TYR A 321 11.82 12.11 21.87
N MET A 322 11.61 13.22 22.59
CA MET A 322 12.16 14.52 22.19
C MET A 322 13.69 14.59 22.28
N GLU A 323 14.34 13.68 23.01
CA GLU A 323 15.81 13.58 23.04
C GLU A 323 16.39 13.30 21.65
N LEU A 324 15.64 12.59 20.80
CA LEU A 324 16.00 12.30 19.41
C LEU A 324 16.25 13.57 18.57
N PHE A 325 15.57 14.67 18.88
CA PHE A 325 15.62 15.90 18.09
C PHE A 325 16.66 16.91 18.59
N GLN A 326 17.52 16.53 19.55
CA GLN A 326 18.67 17.34 19.95
C GLN A 326 19.65 17.54 18.79
N GLU A 327 19.95 16.47 18.06
CA GLU A 327 20.54 16.53 16.72
C GLU A 327 19.42 16.30 15.69
N PRO A 328 19.38 17.03 14.55
CA PRO A 328 18.36 16.78 13.55
C PRO A 328 18.54 15.37 12.94
N PRO A 329 17.49 14.53 12.90
CA PRO A 329 17.59 13.15 12.41
C PRO A 329 18.17 13.05 11.00
N THR A 330 17.91 14.06 10.16
CA THR A 330 18.45 14.16 8.80
C THR A 330 19.99 14.16 8.77
N ASP A 331 20.65 14.76 9.75
CA ASP A 331 22.11 14.83 9.81
C ASP A 331 22.72 13.52 10.30
N VAL A 332 22.09 12.86 11.28
CA VAL A 332 22.46 11.51 11.75
C VAL A 332 22.33 10.50 10.61
N ILE A 333 21.20 10.53 9.89
CA ILE A 333 20.96 9.68 8.73
C ILE A 333 21.95 9.97 7.61
N ARG A 334 22.33 11.24 7.37
CA ARG A 334 23.35 11.58 6.37
C ARG A 334 24.71 10.97 6.71
N LYS A 335 25.14 11.07 7.97
CA LYS A 335 26.39 10.43 8.46
C LYS A 335 26.34 8.92 8.24
N LEU A 336 25.20 8.27 8.54
CA LEU A 336 25.00 6.83 8.33
C LEU A 336 25.12 6.42 6.85
N LEU A 337 24.55 7.21 5.95
CA LEU A 337 24.57 6.92 4.51
C LEU A 337 25.95 7.11 3.86
N GLU A 338 26.83 7.89 4.49
CA GLU A 338 28.20 8.16 4.04
C GLU A 338 29.24 7.20 4.64
N ASP A 339 28.87 6.42 5.65
CA ASP A 339 29.78 5.49 6.33
C ASP A 339 30.17 4.32 5.41
N PRO A 340 31.49 4.09 5.18
CA PRO A 340 31.98 3.01 4.32
C PRO A 340 31.56 1.61 4.75
N ASN A 341 31.28 1.39 6.04
CA ASN A 341 30.90 0.08 6.58
C ASN A 341 29.55 -0.40 6.04
N TYR A 342 28.61 0.53 5.78
CA TYR A 342 27.23 0.21 5.40
C TYR A 342 26.95 0.31 3.89
N ILE A 343 27.93 0.74 3.08
CA ILE A 343 27.75 0.90 1.62
C ILE A 343 27.32 -0.41 0.94
N ASN A 344 27.91 -1.53 1.33
CA ASN A 344 27.58 -2.83 0.72
C ASN A 344 26.19 -3.32 1.14
N PHE A 345 25.76 -3.01 2.36
CA PHE A 345 24.41 -3.31 2.84
C PHE A 345 23.36 -2.55 2.01
N PHE A 346 23.52 -1.23 1.85
CA PHE A 346 22.59 -0.43 1.04
C PHE A 346 22.53 -0.89 -0.42
N LYS A 347 23.67 -1.27 -1.03
CA LYS A 347 23.68 -1.84 -2.40
C LYS A 347 22.91 -3.16 -2.52
N HIS A 348 23.03 -4.02 -1.51
CA HIS A 348 22.29 -5.29 -1.48
C HIS A 348 20.79 -5.05 -1.33
N GLU A 349 20.39 -4.17 -0.42
CA GLU A 349 18.99 -3.81 -0.16
C GLU A 349 18.33 -3.10 -1.35
N ASP A 350 19.05 -2.20 -2.02
CA ASP A 350 18.60 -1.54 -3.23
C ASP A 350 18.34 -2.55 -4.36
N SER A 351 19.21 -3.56 -4.51
CA SER A 351 19.04 -4.65 -5.48
C SER A 351 17.85 -5.57 -5.16
N ALA A 352 17.54 -5.75 -3.87
CA ALA A 352 16.39 -6.55 -3.43
C ALA A 352 15.06 -5.80 -3.62
N CYS A 353 15.05 -4.47 -3.44
CA CYS A 353 13.85 -3.64 -3.54
C CYS A 353 13.50 -3.22 -4.97
N GLY A 354 14.52 -2.95 -5.80
CA GLY A 354 14.36 -2.68 -7.22
C GLY A 354 15.29 -3.60 -7.98
N GLY A 355 14.74 -4.54 -8.76
CA GLY A 355 15.49 -5.60 -9.47
C GLY A 355 16.61 -5.14 -10.43
N ASP A 356 16.94 -3.85 -10.46
CA ASP A 356 18.04 -3.24 -11.20
C ASP A 356 19.13 -2.71 -10.24
N ALA A 357 20.38 -3.10 -10.48
CA ALA A 357 21.56 -2.73 -9.68
C ALA A 357 21.88 -1.21 -9.58
N ASN A 358 21.17 -0.36 -10.35
CA ASN A 358 21.32 1.11 -10.33
C ASN A 358 20.16 1.84 -9.62
N CYS A 359 19.22 1.09 -9.01
CA CYS A 359 18.01 1.66 -8.43
C CYS A 359 18.19 1.87 -6.91
N GLU A 360 18.55 3.09 -6.48
CA GLU A 360 18.81 3.43 -5.07
C GLU A 360 17.52 3.59 -4.23
N THR A 361 16.54 2.71 -4.43
CA THR A 361 15.17 2.89 -3.92
C THR A 361 15.10 2.89 -2.40
N PHE A 362 15.80 1.97 -1.74
CA PHE A 362 15.79 1.87 -0.29
C PHE A 362 16.65 2.98 0.34
N ARG A 363 17.81 3.27 -0.27
CA ARG A 363 18.67 4.37 0.18
C ARG A 363 17.97 5.73 0.13
N LEU A 364 17.23 6.01 -0.94
CA LEU A 364 16.42 7.22 -1.07
C LEU A 364 15.27 7.23 -0.05
N ALA A 365 14.65 6.09 0.24
CA ALA A 365 13.62 5.99 1.27
C ALA A 365 14.18 6.33 2.66
N VAL A 366 15.34 5.79 3.02
CA VAL A 366 16.03 6.12 4.29
C VAL A 366 16.40 7.60 4.35
N LYS A 367 16.85 8.19 3.24
CA LYS A 367 17.25 9.61 3.21
C LYS A 367 16.08 10.58 3.31
N TYR A 368 14.98 10.32 2.60
CA TYR A 368 13.91 11.30 2.40
C TYR A 368 12.57 10.93 3.06
N VAL A 369 12.26 9.65 3.22
CA VAL A 369 10.99 9.18 3.79
C VAL A 369 11.11 8.99 5.30
N LEU A 370 12.16 8.31 5.77
CA LEU A 370 12.36 8.00 7.19
C LEU A 370 12.35 9.24 8.11
N PRO A 371 13.05 10.36 7.80
CA PRO A 371 13.01 11.54 8.68
C PRO A 371 11.59 12.07 8.89
N ASN A 372 10.74 12.04 7.86
CA ASN A 372 9.36 12.50 7.97
C ASN A 372 8.49 11.56 8.79
N LEU A 373 8.73 10.24 8.70
CA LEU A 373 8.06 9.26 9.54
C LEU A 373 8.45 9.40 11.02
N LEU A 374 9.71 9.76 11.32
CA LEU A 374 10.17 10.02 12.68
C LEU A 374 9.54 11.27 13.31
N TYR A 375 9.06 12.23 12.51
CA TYR A 375 8.28 13.37 13.02
C TYR A 375 6.81 13.02 13.30
N SER A 376 6.28 11.94 12.71
CA SER A 376 4.88 11.53 12.84
C SER A 376 4.42 11.36 14.30
N PRO A 377 5.19 10.73 15.22
CA PRO A 377 4.79 10.60 16.62
C PRO A 377 4.53 11.93 17.32
N VAL A 378 5.39 12.93 17.11
CA VAL A 378 5.22 14.24 17.75
C VAL A 378 4.00 14.95 17.18
N ILE A 379 3.78 14.85 15.87
CA ILE A 379 2.58 15.43 15.22
C ILE A 379 1.31 14.75 15.77
N HIS A 380 1.31 13.42 15.89
CA HIS A 380 0.18 12.65 16.41
C HIS A 380 -0.13 12.95 17.87
N PHE A 381 0.89 13.20 18.70
CA PHE A 381 0.68 13.62 20.09
C PHE A 381 -0.23 14.86 20.22
N PHE A 382 -0.04 15.86 19.35
CA PHE A 382 -0.92 17.04 19.35
C PHE A 382 -2.34 16.73 18.86
N ARG A 383 -2.54 15.64 18.10
CA ARG A 383 -3.87 15.16 17.70
C ARG A 383 -4.66 14.62 18.88
N TYR A 384 -4.02 13.97 19.86
CA TYR A 384 -4.72 13.55 21.08
C TYR A 384 -5.39 14.74 21.78
N LEU A 385 -4.70 15.88 21.86
CA LEU A 385 -5.29 17.11 22.41
C LEU A 385 -6.44 17.64 21.55
N GLU A 386 -6.34 17.59 20.22
CA GLU A 386 -7.43 17.98 19.32
C GLU A 386 -8.67 17.11 19.55
N TYR A 387 -8.50 15.78 19.60
CA TYR A 387 -9.59 14.84 19.85
C TYR A 387 -10.21 15.02 21.23
N VAL A 388 -9.42 15.13 22.30
CA VAL A 388 -9.95 15.38 23.65
C VAL A 388 -10.73 16.70 23.69
N ASN A 389 -10.24 17.75 23.04
CA ASN A 389 -10.97 19.02 22.94
C ASN A 389 -12.27 18.91 22.13
N LEU A 390 -12.31 18.08 21.09
CA LEU A 390 -13.52 17.82 20.31
C LEU A 390 -14.53 17.02 21.13
N LEU A 391 -14.10 15.95 21.81
CA LEU A 391 -14.96 15.11 22.66
C LEU A 391 -15.59 15.93 23.79
N LEU A 392 -14.82 16.82 24.44
CA LEU A 392 -15.32 17.73 25.48
C LEU A 392 -16.43 18.69 25.01
N ARG A 393 -16.57 18.97 23.70
CA ARG A 393 -17.63 19.83 23.17
C ARG A 393 -19.00 19.17 23.16
N PHE A 394 -19.05 17.84 23.08
CA PHE A 394 -20.31 17.10 22.91
C PHE A 394 -20.93 16.64 24.23
N ARG A 395 -20.21 16.77 25.37
CA ARG A 395 -20.65 16.45 26.74
C ARG A 395 -21.61 15.23 26.82
N PRO A 396 -21.12 13.99 26.63
CA PRO A 396 -21.99 12.81 26.66
C PRO A 396 -22.46 12.45 28.09
N ASN A 397 -21.53 12.34 29.05
CA ASN A 397 -21.73 11.91 30.44
C ASN A 397 -20.91 12.80 31.39
N GLU A 398 -21.39 13.08 32.61
CA GLU A 398 -20.68 13.94 33.58
C GLU A 398 -19.39 13.27 34.10
N ASP A 399 -19.41 11.95 34.36
CA ASP A 399 -18.22 11.22 34.80
C ASP A 399 -17.14 11.19 33.70
N ASP A 400 -17.51 10.84 32.46
CA ASP A 400 -16.62 10.85 31.29
C ASP A 400 -16.07 12.27 31.01
N PHE A 401 -16.87 13.31 31.27
CA PHE A 401 -16.45 14.69 31.11
C PHE A 401 -15.37 15.11 32.11
N GLU A 402 -15.50 14.74 33.38
CA GLU A 402 -14.49 15.03 34.41
C GLU A 402 -13.18 14.25 34.15
N ASP A 403 -13.29 13.00 33.70
CA ASP A 403 -12.13 12.18 33.31
C ASP A 403 -11.40 12.79 32.10
N LEU A 404 -12.16 13.21 31.06
CA LEU A 404 -11.59 13.90 29.90
C LEU A 404 -10.94 15.24 30.27
N LEU A 405 -11.51 15.98 31.22
CA LEU A 405 -10.95 17.24 31.69
C LEU A 405 -9.61 17.02 32.43
N SER A 406 -9.55 15.96 33.24
CA SER A 406 -8.34 15.55 33.95
C SER A 406 -7.25 15.09 32.98
N ALA A 407 -7.60 14.24 32.02
CA ALA A 407 -6.70 13.79 30.95
C ALA A 407 -6.20 14.99 30.12
N LYS A 408 -7.08 15.93 29.76
CA LYS A 408 -6.70 17.17 29.06
C LYS A 408 -5.68 17.98 29.83
N SER A 409 -5.86 18.14 31.14
CA SER A 409 -4.95 18.92 31.99
C SER A 409 -3.54 18.33 31.95
N TYR A 410 -3.44 17.00 32.11
CA TYR A 410 -2.16 16.28 32.04
C TYR A 410 -1.51 16.37 30.65
N LEU A 411 -2.25 16.06 29.59
CA LEU A 411 -1.75 16.14 28.21
C LEU A 411 -1.31 17.56 27.83
N SER A 412 -2.01 18.59 28.32
CA SER A 412 -1.62 19.99 28.11
C SER A 412 -0.30 20.32 28.83
N GLY A 413 -0.05 19.69 29.98
CA GLY A 413 1.24 19.81 30.68
C GLY A 413 2.39 19.22 29.87
N ILE A 414 2.19 18.04 29.26
CA ILE A 414 3.18 17.42 28.37
C ILE A 414 3.35 18.26 27.11
N SER A 415 2.28 18.77 26.51
CA SER A 415 2.36 19.53 25.27
C SER A 415 3.22 20.77 25.39
N VAL A 416 3.17 21.46 26.53
CA VAL A 416 4.06 22.60 26.81
C VAL A 416 5.53 22.14 26.86
N LYS A 417 5.82 21.01 27.51
CA LYS A 417 7.19 20.46 27.55
C LYS A 417 7.68 20.07 26.16
N VAL A 418 6.88 19.33 25.41
CA VAL A 418 7.19 18.89 24.04
C VAL A 418 7.36 20.10 23.10
N GLU A 419 6.45 21.07 23.13
CA GLU A 419 6.53 22.29 22.30
C GLU A 419 7.78 23.12 22.62
N ASN A 420 8.23 23.16 23.88
CA ASN A 420 9.47 23.83 24.25
C ASN A 420 10.71 23.14 23.69
N LEU A 421 10.68 21.81 23.59
CA LEU A 421 11.78 21.00 23.03
C LEU A 421 11.74 20.90 21.49
N CYS A 422 10.60 21.19 20.86
CA CYS A 422 10.43 21.08 19.40
C CYS A 422 11.35 22.01 18.60
N PRO A 423 12.10 21.49 17.61
CA PRO A 423 12.79 22.30 16.61
C PRO A 423 11.83 23.19 15.81
N PRO A 424 12.30 24.33 15.25
CA PRO A 424 11.46 25.25 14.48
C PRO A 424 10.83 24.60 13.24
N ALA A 425 11.53 23.68 12.57
CA ALA A 425 11.00 22.92 11.44
C ALA A 425 9.78 22.06 11.84
N LEU A 426 9.87 21.38 12.98
CA LEU A 426 8.80 20.53 13.51
C LEU A 426 7.57 21.36 13.93
N LYS A 427 7.79 22.54 14.52
CA LYS A 427 6.70 23.50 14.84
C LYS A 427 5.93 23.94 13.60
N LEU A 428 6.63 24.15 12.48
CA LEU A 428 5.98 24.47 11.20
C LEU A 428 5.18 23.28 10.66
N MET A 429 5.69 22.06 10.79
CA MET A 429 4.97 20.84 10.37
C MET A 429 3.69 20.64 11.18
N ILE A 430 3.75 20.78 12.52
CA ILE A 430 2.57 20.69 13.40
C ILE A 430 1.51 21.71 12.98
N LYS A 431 1.91 22.97 12.75
CA LYS A 431 0.98 24.03 12.31
C LYS A 431 0.36 23.73 10.94
N ARG A 432 1.13 23.19 9.99
CA ARG A 432 0.61 22.81 8.66
C ARG A 432 -0.39 21.67 8.76
N ASP A 433 -0.12 20.67 9.59
CA ASP A 433 -1.00 19.53 9.82
C ASP A 433 -2.34 19.97 10.46
N GLN A 434 -2.28 20.85 11.47
CA GLN A 434 -3.45 21.48 12.08
C GLN A 434 -4.31 22.25 11.07
N LEU A 435 -3.67 23.05 10.21
CA LEU A 435 -4.36 23.80 9.16
C LEU A 435 -4.97 22.88 8.10
N ALA A 436 -4.28 21.80 7.72
CA ALA A 436 -4.77 20.85 6.71
C ALA A 436 -6.07 20.14 7.15
N ARG A 437 -6.19 19.76 8.43
CA ARG A 437 -7.41 19.10 8.95
C ARG A 437 -8.61 20.02 9.12
N THR A 438 -8.37 21.27 9.51
CA THR A 438 -9.45 22.28 9.60
C THR A 438 -9.92 22.75 8.22
N SER A 439 -9.12 22.49 7.19
CA SER A 439 -9.41 22.90 5.82
C SER A 439 -10.35 21.92 5.12
N PHE A 440 -11.43 22.46 4.55
CA PHE A 440 -12.33 21.77 3.62
C PHE A 440 -11.58 21.21 2.39
N GLU A 441 -10.36 21.70 2.14
CA GLU A 441 -9.52 21.29 1.02
C GLU A 441 -9.00 19.84 1.14
N SER A 442 -9.02 19.24 2.33
CA SER A 442 -8.59 17.84 2.56
C SER A 442 -9.64 16.81 2.12
N GLN A 443 -10.87 17.23 1.82
CA GLN A 443 -11.94 16.30 1.42
C GLN A 443 -11.68 15.73 0.00
N PRO A 444 -11.89 14.42 -0.23
CA PRO A 444 -11.70 13.80 -1.54
C PRO A 444 -12.50 14.50 -2.66
N SER A 445 -13.72 14.95 -2.34
CA SER A 445 -14.60 15.66 -3.28
C SER A 445 -14.05 17.04 -3.69
N TYR A 446 -13.37 17.74 -2.79
CA TYR A 446 -12.69 18.99 -3.10
C TYR A 446 -11.44 18.74 -3.96
N GLN A 447 -10.67 17.70 -3.66
CA GLN A 447 -9.46 17.33 -4.41
C GLN A 447 -9.79 16.96 -5.87
N ILE A 448 -10.89 16.25 -6.11
CA ILE A 448 -11.36 15.92 -7.47
C ILE A 448 -11.74 17.21 -8.23
N LYS A 449 -12.55 18.10 -7.61
CA LYS A 449 -12.91 19.39 -8.21
C LYS A 449 -11.68 20.25 -8.53
N LYS A 450 -10.70 20.30 -7.62
CA LYS A 450 -9.44 21.01 -7.81
C LYS A 450 -8.65 20.42 -8.99
N THR A 451 -8.63 19.10 -9.13
CA THR A 451 -7.98 18.40 -10.25
C THR A 451 -8.62 18.75 -11.59
N ASP A 452 -9.96 18.80 -11.64
CA ASP A 452 -10.69 19.22 -12.84
C ASP A 452 -10.44 20.70 -13.19
N GLU A 453 -10.37 21.58 -12.19
CA GLU A 453 -9.99 22.98 -12.40
C GLU A 453 -8.57 23.13 -12.95
N ILE A 454 -7.61 22.37 -12.42
CA ILE A 454 -6.23 22.37 -12.91
C ILE A 454 -6.19 21.90 -14.36
N GLN A 455 -6.87 20.81 -14.70
CA GLN A 455 -6.91 20.33 -16.08
C GLN A 455 -7.53 21.37 -17.05
N LYS A 456 -8.64 22.01 -16.66
CA LYS A 456 -9.27 23.08 -17.46
C LYS A 456 -8.35 24.30 -17.65
N SER A 457 -7.44 24.54 -16.72
CA SER A 457 -6.45 25.63 -16.82
C SER A 457 -5.27 25.32 -17.76
N ILE A 458 -5.17 24.09 -18.29
CA ILE A 458 -4.07 23.64 -19.14
C ILE A 458 -4.50 23.60 -20.61
N ASP A 459 -3.93 24.50 -21.40
CA ASP A 459 -4.05 24.51 -22.86
C ASP A 459 -3.27 23.34 -23.48
N PHE A 460 -3.86 22.75 -24.54
CA PHE A 460 -3.29 21.64 -25.32
C PHE A 460 -3.03 20.37 -24.51
N TRP A 461 -3.98 19.99 -23.64
CA TRP A 461 -3.92 18.72 -22.91
C TRP A 461 -3.85 17.51 -23.87
N GLU A 462 -2.96 16.57 -23.58
CA GLU A 462 -2.77 15.34 -24.38
C GLU A 462 -3.01 14.08 -23.54
N GLY A 463 -4.08 13.35 -23.87
CA GLY A 463 -4.46 12.08 -23.24
C GLY A 463 -5.77 12.16 -22.45
N ARG A 464 -6.01 11.15 -21.62
CA ARG A 464 -7.21 11.05 -20.76
C ARG A 464 -7.17 12.07 -19.62
N GLU A 465 -8.31 12.35 -19.01
CA GLU A 465 -8.38 13.33 -17.91
C GLU A 465 -7.55 12.87 -16.69
N ILE A 466 -7.02 13.81 -15.92
CA ILE A 466 -6.16 13.55 -14.77
C ILE A 466 -6.93 12.75 -13.71
N ALA A 467 -8.20 13.10 -13.49
CA ALA A 467 -9.10 12.42 -12.57
C ALA A 467 -9.33 10.92 -12.89
N TYR A 468 -9.00 10.45 -14.10
CA TYR A 468 -9.05 9.00 -14.42
C TYR A 468 -7.96 8.21 -13.71
N THR A 469 -6.83 8.85 -13.44
CA THR A 469 -5.62 8.17 -12.93
C THR A 469 -5.22 8.66 -11.56
N CYS A 470 -5.57 9.90 -11.20
CA CYS A 470 -5.09 10.56 -10.01
C CYS A 470 -6.25 11.02 -9.13
N THR A 471 -6.09 10.87 -7.81
CA THR A 471 -7.10 11.20 -6.81
C THR A 471 -6.76 12.45 -6.02
N THR A 472 -5.47 12.71 -5.79
CA THR A 472 -5.00 13.76 -4.89
C THR A 472 -3.84 14.55 -5.48
N LEU A 473 -3.87 15.88 -5.27
CA LEU A 473 -2.74 16.76 -5.56
C LEU A 473 -1.84 16.82 -4.33
N ILE A 474 -0.61 16.33 -4.47
CA ILE A 474 0.35 16.21 -3.37
C ILE A 474 1.17 17.49 -3.22
N LYS A 475 1.67 18.05 -4.33
CA LYS A 475 2.51 19.25 -4.30
C LYS A 475 2.39 20.05 -5.59
N GLU A 476 2.53 21.36 -5.47
CA GLU A 476 2.58 22.32 -6.58
C GLU A 476 3.78 23.26 -6.37
N GLY A 477 4.50 23.58 -7.45
CA GLY A 477 5.58 24.56 -7.39
C GLY A 477 6.34 24.74 -8.70
N ASP A 478 7.24 25.73 -8.73
CA ASP A 478 8.06 26.03 -9.90
C ASP A 478 9.44 25.38 -9.80
N LEU A 479 9.81 24.59 -10.82
CA LEU A 479 11.11 23.94 -10.96
C LEU A 479 11.79 24.37 -12.27
N GLN A 480 13.11 24.43 -12.27
CA GLN A 480 13.85 24.65 -13.51
C GLN A 480 14.20 23.30 -14.15
N MET A 481 14.10 23.20 -15.47
CA MET A 481 14.29 21.94 -16.19
C MET A 481 15.29 22.10 -17.33
N VAL A 482 16.24 21.17 -17.46
CA VAL A 482 17.07 21.04 -18.67
C VAL A 482 16.25 20.44 -19.80
N ARG A 483 16.32 21.00 -21.01
CA ARG A 483 15.65 20.40 -22.17
C ARG A 483 16.12 18.96 -22.40
N PRO A 484 15.20 18.00 -22.59
CA PRO A 484 15.58 16.65 -22.98
C PRO A 484 16.07 16.73 -24.43
N THR A 485 17.37 16.62 -24.64
CA THR A 485 17.93 16.38 -25.98
C THR A 485 18.31 14.91 -26.06
N LEU A 486 17.93 14.25 -27.15
CA LEU A 486 17.95 12.79 -27.36
C LEU A 486 19.36 12.17 -27.47
N SER A 487 20.39 12.70 -26.81
CA SER A 487 21.72 12.09 -26.88
C SER A 487 22.56 12.38 -25.65
N ALA A 488 22.85 11.30 -24.90
CA ALA A 488 23.98 11.06 -24.00
C ALA A 488 24.36 12.15 -22.98
N ALA A 489 24.64 11.73 -21.75
CA ALA A 489 25.17 12.53 -20.64
C ALA A 489 26.33 13.48 -21.02
N SER A 490 27.06 13.21 -22.10
CA SER A 490 28.11 14.08 -22.67
C SER A 490 27.62 15.45 -23.15
N VAL A 491 26.36 15.59 -23.62
CA VAL A 491 25.83 16.86 -24.15
C VAL A 491 25.23 17.73 -23.05
N ILE A 492 24.82 17.14 -21.93
CA ILE A 492 24.31 17.87 -20.75
C ILE A 492 25.38 18.83 -20.24
N ASN A 493 26.63 18.36 -20.13
CA ASN A 493 27.78 19.16 -19.69
C ASN A 493 28.12 20.32 -20.66
N GLU A 494 27.93 20.16 -21.97
CA GLU A 494 28.13 21.24 -22.94
C GLU A 494 26.96 22.24 -22.99
N THR A 495 25.75 21.79 -22.68
CA THR A 495 24.53 22.61 -22.75
C THR A 495 24.36 23.48 -21.51
N ILE A 496 24.77 23.00 -20.33
CA ILE A 496 24.76 23.77 -19.07
C ILE A 496 25.76 24.93 -19.12
N ARG A 497 26.96 24.71 -19.67
CA ARG A 497 28.00 25.74 -19.86
C ARG A 497 27.56 26.98 -20.65
N LYS A 498 26.46 26.89 -21.41
CA LYS A 498 25.93 28.01 -22.22
C LYS A 498 24.66 28.65 -21.68
N THR A 499 24.12 28.27 -20.52
CA THR A 499 22.85 28.78 -19.93
C THR A 499 21.61 28.73 -20.85
N ARG A 500 21.73 28.21 -22.07
CA ARG A 500 20.70 28.23 -23.14
C ARG A 500 19.74 27.04 -23.11
N GLY A 501 19.93 26.09 -22.19
CA GLY A 501 19.16 24.84 -22.11
C GLY A 501 18.19 24.71 -20.94
N VAL A 502 18.22 25.63 -19.97
CA VAL A 502 17.39 25.58 -18.75
C VAL A 502 16.11 26.38 -18.98
N THR A 503 14.98 25.82 -18.55
CA THR A 503 13.68 26.48 -18.70
C THR A 503 12.81 26.28 -17.48
N ASP A 504 12.16 27.34 -17.02
CA ASP A 504 11.25 27.24 -15.87
C ASP A 504 9.96 26.50 -16.26
N ARG A 505 9.53 25.60 -15.39
CA ARG A 505 8.30 24.83 -15.49
C ARG A 505 7.56 24.93 -14.17
N HIS A 506 6.27 25.14 -14.27
CA HIS A 506 5.38 24.95 -13.14
C HIS A 506 4.98 23.47 -13.12
N VAL A 507 5.00 22.87 -11.94
CA VAL A 507 4.93 21.42 -11.76
C VAL A 507 3.80 21.09 -10.81
N PHE A 508 2.89 20.24 -11.28
CA PHE A 508 1.83 19.65 -10.46
C PHE A 508 2.19 18.19 -10.20
N LEU A 509 2.30 17.82 -8.93
CA LEU A 509 2.57 16.46 -8.48
C LEU A 509 1.29 15.84 -7.93
N PHE A 510 0.81 14.83 -8.63
CA PHE A 510 -0.27 13.96 -8.21
C PHE A 510 0.27 12.61 -7.72
N ASP A 511 -0.57 11.82 -7.07
CA ASP A 511 -0.32 10.45 -6.61
C ASP A 511 0.26 9.48 -7.67
N HIS A 512 -0.14 9.60 -8.94
CA HIS A 512 0.38 8.74 -10.02
C HIS A 512 1.14 9.49 -11.12
N LEU A 513 0.98 10.82 -11.18
CA LEU A 513 1.44 11.63 -12.30
C LEU A 513 2.22 12.86 -11.84
N LEU A 514 3.39 13.07 -12.45
CA LEU A 514 4.10 14.35 -12.41
C LEU A 514 3.83 15.10 -13.71
N LEU A 515 3.20 16.26 -13.60
CA LEU A 515 2.82 17.09 -14.73
C LEU A 515 3.72 18.31 -14.84
N LEU A 516 4.36 18.48 -15.99
CA LEU A 516 5.21 19.61 -16.31
C LEU A 516 4.47 20.56 -17.25
N VAL A 517 4.24 21.80 -16.80
CA VAL A 517 3.56 22.83 -17.59
C VAL A 517 4.38 24.11 -17.68
N LYS A 518 4.10 24.92 -18.71
CA LYS A 518 4.65 26.27 -18.82
C LYS A 518 3.56 27.27 -18.43
N ALA A 519 3.79 28.04 -17.36
CA ALA A 519 2.86 29.06 -16.92
C ALA A 519 2.87 30.29 -17.85
N TYR A 520 1.69 30.81 -18.17
CA TYR A 520 1.47 32.08 -18.85
C TYR A 520 0.63 32.97 -17.93
N ARG A 521 1.21 34.09 -17.49
CA ARG A 521 0.44 35.14 -16.82
C ARG A 521 -0.24 36.00 -17.88
N ASN A 522 -1.56 35.84 -18.02
CA ASN A 522 -2.36 36.72 -18.86
C ASN A 522 -2.80 37.94 -18.03
N LEU A 523 -2.49 39.16 -18.48
CA LEU A 523 -2.81 40.41 -17.77
C LEU A 523 -4.33 40.62 -17.55
N LYS A 524 -5.19 39.83 -18.21
CA LYS A 524 -6.66 39.94 -18.14
C LYS A 524 -7.35 38.81 -17.36
N ALA A 525 -6.64 37.78 -16.90
CA ALA A 525 -7.24 36.65 -16.19
C ALA A 525 -6.73 36.61 -14.73
N GLU A 526 -7.64 36.41 -13.76
CA GLU A 526 -7.28 36.29 -12.34
C GLU A 526 -6.49 34.99 -12.05
N LYS A 527 -6.69 33.94 -12.85
CA LYS A 527 -5.97 32.66 -12.74
C LYS A 527 -4.94 32.50 -13.87
N PRO A 528 -3.73 31.99 -13.59
CA PRO A 528 -2.73 31.70 -14.63
C PRO A 528 -3.24 30.62 -15.59
N ILE A 529 -2.91 30.77 -16.87
CA ILE A 529 -3.17 29.74 -17.90
C ILE A 529 -1.87 28.96 -18.11
N TYR A 530 -1.97 27.65 -18.19
CA TYR A 530 -0.82 26.77 -18.34
C TYR A 530 -0.79 26.16 -19.73
N LYS A 531 0.39 25.91 -20.29
CA LYS A 531 0.55 25.13 -21.52
C LYS A 531 1.17 23.79 -21.19
N PHE A 532 0.54 22.72 -21.67
CA PHE A 532 1.05 21.35 -21.52
C PHE A 532 2.46 21.20 -22.12
N LYS A 533 3.33 20.44 -21.44
CA LYS A 533 4.69 20.14 -21.93
C LYS A 533 5.06 18.67 -21.83
N ALA A 534 4.84 18.06 -20.67
CA ALA A 534 5.12 16.64 -20.48
C ALA A 534 4.31 16.10 -19.30
N LYS A 535 4.00 14.81 -19.37
CA LYS A 535 3.39 14.03 -18.30
C LYS A 535 4.29 12.84 -18.00
N ILE A 536 4.59 12.60 -16.73
CA ILE A 536 5.51 11.54 -16.30
C ILE A 536 4.79 10.64 -15.31
N PRO A 537 4.56 9.35 -15.62
CA PRO A 537 4.06 8.39 -14.65
C PRO A 537 5.16 8.05 -13.64
N ILE A 538 5.04 8.54 -12.41
CA ILE A 538 6.12 8.49 -11.40
C ILE A 538 6.52 7.06 -11.05
N ARG A 539 5.56 6.15 -11.05
CA ARG A 539 5.76 4.75 -10.66
C ARG A 539 6.63 3.98 -11.65
N LYS A 540 6.56 4.35 -12.93
CA LYS A 540 7.39 3.79 -14.00
C LYS A 540 8.74 4.49 -14.13
N ALA A 541 8.95 5.57 -13.38
CA ALA A 541 10.19 6.31 -13.40
C ALA A 541 11.19 5.81 -12.34
N VAL A 542 12.47 5.97 -12.65
CA VAL A 542 13.59 5.81 -11.72
C VAL A 542 14.06 7.19 -11.32
N ILE A 543 14.17 7.44 -10.02
CA ILE A 543 14.57 8.72 -9.46
C ILE A 543 16.03 8.61 -9.04
N HIS A 544 16.83 9.60 -9.42
CA HIS A 544 18.22 9.72 -8.99
C HIS A 544 18.44 11.08 -8.31
N ASP A 545 19.00 11.02 -7.10
CA ASP A 545 19.47 12.20 -6.39
C ASP A 545 20.86 12.59 -6.94
N LEU A 546 20.95 13.78 -7.54
CA LEU A 546 22.22 14.28 -8.09
C LEU A 546 22.96 15.06 -7.02
N ARG A 547 24.23 14.69 -6.78
CA ARG A 547 25.11 15.41 -5.86
C ARG A 547 25.41 16.81 -6.39
N ASP A 548 25.54 17.75 -5.46
CA ASP A 548 25.88 19.12 -5.82
C ASP A 548 27.31 19.17 -6.41
N THR A 549 27.44 19.87 -7.53
CA THR A 549 28.70 20.16 -8.25
C THR A 549 28.71 21.64 -8.62
N ASP A 550 29.85 22.16 -9.11
CA ASP A 550 29.96 23.57 -9.52
C ASP A 550 28.91 23.99 -10.56
N GLU A 551 28.38 23.03 -11.35
CA GLU A 551 27.39 23.27 -12.41
C GLU A 551 25.96 22.81 -12.04
N LEU A 552 25.80 21.86 -11.11
CA LEU A 552 24.49 21.32 -10.69
C LEU A 552 24.33 21.55 -9.19
N GLN A 553 23.44 22.46 -8.79
CA GLN A 553 23.06 22.64 -7.39
C GLN A 553 21.59 22.29 -7.20
N HIS A 554 21.29 21.54 -6.15
CA HIS A 554 19.95 21.19 -5.73
C HIS A 554 19.13 20.51 -6.84
N ALA A 555 19.76 19.59 -7.57
CA ALA A 555 19.17 18.90 -8.71
C ALA A 555 18.80 17.44 -8.42
N PHE A 556 17.79 16.94 -9.13
CA PHE A 556 17.46 15.52 -9.19
C PHE A 556 17.04 15.14 -10.62
N SER A 557 17.19 13.88 -11.00
CA SER A 557 16.79 13.39 -12.32
C SER A 557 15.77 12.28 -12.25
N ILE A 558 14.82 12.32 -13.18
CA ILE A 558 13.77 11.32 -13.37
C ILE A 558 14.00 10.65 -14.73
N GLU A 559 14.25 9.35 -14.72
CA GLU A 559 14.45 8.55 -15.93
C GLU A 559 13.28 7.59 -16.15
N ILE A 560 12.74 7.57 -17.37
CA ILE A 560 11.75 6.58 -17.80
C ILE A 560 12.48 5.59 -18.70
N ARG A 561 12.37 4.30 -18.40
CA ARG A 561 12.97 3.21 -19.21
C ARG A 561 11.92 2.57 -20.11
N SER A 562 12.34 2.11 -21.28
CA SER A 562 11.48 1.34 -22.19
C SER A 562 11.36 -0.12 -21.70
N PRO A 563 10.19 -0.78 -21.84
CA PRO A 563 10.04 -2.20 -21.50
C PRO A 563 10.85 -3.13 -22.44
N ASP A 564 10.94 -2.78 -23.73
CA ASP A 564 11.48 -3.66 -24.78
C ASP A 564 12.99 -3.56 -24.98
N SER A 565 13.61 -2.54 -24.39
CA SER A 565 15.06 -2.34 -24.44
C SER A 565 15.49 -1.66 -23.16
N HIS A 566 16.57 -2.13 -22.52
CA HIS A 566 17.20 -1.47 -21.36
C HIS A 566 17.73 -0.04 -21.66
N GLY A 567 17.27 0.61 -22.74
CA GLY A 567 17.53 2.00 -23.08
C GLY A 567 16.63 2.97 -22.30
N ILE A 568 17.20 4.15 -22.03
CA ILE A 568 16.48 5.27 -21.42
C ILE A 568 15.55 5.85 -22.49
N LEU A 569 14.23 5.81 -22.24
CA LEU A 569 13.20 6.38 -23.11
C LEU A 569 13.21 7.91 -23.03
N SER A 570 13.28 8.44 -21.81
CA SER A 570 13.38 9.88 -21.54
C SER A 570 14.02 10.15 -20.18
N SER A 571 14.83 11.21 -20.10
CA SER A 571 15.46 11.65 -18.86
C SER A 571 15.15 13.14 -18.65
N TYR A 572 14.72 13.48 -17.43
CA TYR A 572 14.32 14.81 -17.01
C TYR A 572 15.18 15.24 -15.83
N THR A 573 16.07 16.22 -16.03
CA THR A 573 16.85 16.82 -14.93
C THR A 573 16.15 18.09 -14.46
N LEU A 574 15.80 18.13 -13.17
CA LEU A 574 15.08 19.21 -12.50
C LEU A 574 15.96 19.87 -11.44
N PHE A 575 15.87 21.19 -11.31
CA PHE A 575 16.55 22.00 -10.30
C PHE A 575 15.54 22.68 -9.38
N CYS A 576 15.85 22.65 -8.10
CA CYS A 576 15.12 23.33 -7.04
C CYS A 576 15.79 24.65 -6.66
N LYS A 577 15.04 25.55 -6.01
CA LYS A 577 15.54 26.88 -5.63
C LYS A 577 16.45 26.83 -4.40
N SER A 578 16.27 25.84 -3.53
CA SER A 578 17.02 25.63 -2.31
C SER A 578 17.15 24.14 -2.00
N LEU A 579 18.06 23.79 -1.10
CA LEU A 579 18.17 22.43 -0.57
C LEU A 579 16.87 21.98 0.12
N GLU A 580 16.24 22.84 0.92
CA GLU A 580 14.97 22.54 1.58
C GLU A 580 13.85 22.23 0.57
N ASP A 581 13.81 22.98 -0.54
CA ASP A 581 12.84 22.73 -1.62
C ASP A 581 13.14 21.40 -2.33
N LYS A 582 14.42 21.08 -2.58
CA LYS A 582 14.84 19.77 -3.10
C LYS A 582 14.41 18.64 -2.18
N ASP A 583 14.68 18.75 -0.89
CA ASP A 583 14.34 17.72 0.10
C ASP A 583 12.83 17.52 0.16
N SER A 584 12.04 18.61 0.08
CA SER A 584 10.58 18.54 0.04
C SER A 584 10.05 17.87 -1.24
N TRP A 585 10.62 18.17 -2.41
CA TRP A 585 10.24 17.51 -3.66
C TRP A 585 10.66 16.04 -3.68
N MET A 586 11.90 15.73 -3.28
CA MET A 586 12.41 14.36 -3.21
C MET A 586 11.60 13.50 -2.25
N THR A 587 11.25 14.03 -1.06
CA THR A 587 10.34 13.38 -0.13
C THR A 587 9.04 12.97 -0.82
N ALA A 588 8.37 13.92 -1.48
CA ALA A 588 7.07 13.65 -2.08
C ALA A 588 7.14 12.59 -3.19
N VAL A 589 8.12 12.70 -4.11
CA VAL A 589 8.25 11.78 -5.24
C VAL A 589 8.75 10.39 -4.79
N VAL A 590 9.71 10.33 -3.87
CA VAL A 590 10.24 9.06 -3.33
C VAL A 590 9.19 8.33 -2.51
N THR A 591 8.38 9.04 -1.69
CA THR A 591 7.27 8.42 -0.95
C THR A 591 6.29 7.74 -1.89
N ILE A 592 5.87 8.40 -2.99
CA ILE A 592 4.97 7.81 -3.98
C ILE A 592 5.57 6.54 -4.60
N GLN A 593 6.86 6.56 -4.95
CA GLN A 593 7.54 5.45 -5.61
C GLN A 593 7.74 4.25 -4.67
N THR A 594 8.09 4.52 -3.41
CA THR A 594 8.51 3.51 -2.43
C THR A 594 7.37 2.93 -1.61
N ARG A 595 6.25 3.65 -1.45
CA ARG A 595 5.10 3.26 -0.60
C ARG A 595 4.68 1.80 -0.82
N SER A 596 4.36 1.44 -2.06
CA SER A 596 3.89 0.09 -2.40
C SER A 596 4.92 -1.02 -2.10
N LEU A 597 6.20 -0.75 -2.35
CA LEU A 597 7.28 -1.70 -2.07
C LEU A 597 7.46 -1.91 -0.57
N LEU A 598 7.49 -0.83 0.20
CA LEU A 598 7.69 -0.89 1.64
C LEU A 598 6.48 -1.52 2.35
N ASP A 599 5.25 -1.27 1.88
CA ASP A 599 4.04 -1.94 2.36
C ASP A 599 4.12 -3.47 2.16
N ARG A 600 4.63 -3.95 1.02
CA ARG A 600 4.86 -5.40 0.81
C ARG A 600 5.90 -5.98 1.77
N VAL A 601 6.95 -5.21 2.06
CA VAL A 601 7.98 -5.62 3.03
C VAL A 601 7.37 -5.76 4.42
N LEU A 602 6.62 -4.74 4.87
CA LEU A 602 5.90 -4.76 6.14
C LEU A 602 4.97 -5.97 6.24
N ASP A 603 4.21 -6.23 5.19
CA ASP A 603 3.30 -7.37 5.10
C ASP A 603 3.99 -8.73 5.19
N GLY A 604 5.16 -8.84 4.57
CA GLY A 604 6.01 -10.04 4.67
C GLY A 604 6.46 -10.29 6.11
N TRP A 605 6.82 -9.22 6.82
CA TRP A 605 7.23 -9.30 8.23
C TRP A 605 6.10 -9.67 9.16
N ILE A 606 4.93 -9.04 9.03
CA ILE A 606 3.76 -9.36 9.87
C ILE A 606 3.41 -10.86 9.76
N LYS A 607 3.46 -11.42 8.54
CA LYS A 607 3.23 -12.85 8.32
C LYS A 607 4.32 -13.73 8.95
N GLU A 608 5.57 -13.30 8.91
CA GLU A 608 6.67 -14.04 9.50
C GLU A 608 6.58 -14.04 11.03
N GLU A 609 6.20 -12.92 11.63
CA GLU A 609 5.99 -12.77 13.07
C GLU A 609 4.85 -13.65 13.57
N GLN A 610 3.71 -13.66 12.87
CA GLN A 610 2.60 -14.58 13.15
C GLN A 610 3.02 -16.06 13.12
N LYS A 611 4.01 -16.43 12.30
CA LYS A 611 4.55 -17.80 12.26
C LYS A 611 5.50 -18.08 13.43
N ARG A 612 6.28 -17.09 13.88
CA ARG A 612 7.22 -17.24 15.00
C ARG A 612 6.52 -17.40 16.34
N THR A 613 5.39 -16.71 16.52
CA THR A 613 4.54 -16.82 17.72
C THR A 613 3.18 -17.40 17.37
N PRO A 614 3.07 -18.72 17.12
CA PRO A 614 1.79 -19.34 16.84
C PRO A 614 0.91 -19.29 18.09
N LEU A 615 -0.33 -18.83 17.93
CA LEU A 615 -1.33 -18.89 18.99
C LEU A 615 -1.75 -20.34 19.18
N ILE A 616 -1.31 -20.97 20.27
CA ILE A 616 -1.67 -22.33 20.62
C ILE A 616 -2.89 -22.28 21.53
N LEU A 617 -4.03 -22.74 21.01
CA LEU A 617 -5.25 -22.88 21.81
C LEU A 617 -5.15 -24.12 22.73
N PRO A 618 -5.67 -24.06 23.96
CA PRO A 618 -5.71 -25.22 24.85
C PRO A 618 -6.46 -26.39 24.21
N GLY A 619 -6.07 -27.62 24.54
CA GLY A 619 -6.76 -28.83 24.06
C GLY A 619 -8.25 -28.85 24.45
N ILE A 620 -9.07 -29.57 23.68
CA ILE A 620 -10.54 -29.63 23.86
C ILE A 620 -10.93 -30.07 25.28
N ASP A 621 -10.12 -30.92 25.91
CA ASP A 621 -10.33 -31.40 27.28
C ASP A 621 -10.25 -30.29 28.34
N LEU A 622 -9.46 -29.23 28.07
CA LEU A 622 -9.29 -28.07 28.93
C LEU A 622 -10.18 -26.89 28.49
N TYR A 623 -10.41 -26.74 27.19
CA TYR A 623 -11.24 -25.68 26.62
C TYR A 623 -12.24 -26.25 25.61
N ARG A 624 -13.45 -26.53 26.08
CA ARG A 624 -14.50 -27.21 25.30
C ARG A 624 -14.98 -26.42 24.07
N PHE A 625 -14.75 -25.11 24.05
CA PHE A 625 -15.03 -24.23 22.90
C PHE A 625 -13.94 -24.30 21.81
N ASN A 626 -12.82 -25.02 22.03
CA ASN A 626 -11.84 -25.29 20.97
C ASN A 626 -12.23 -26.46 20.05
N MET A 627 -13.44 -26.99 20.17
CA MET A 627 -13.90 -28.06 19.29
C MET A 627 -13.96 -27.53 17.85
N PRO A 628 -13.36 -28.18 16.85
CA PRO A 628 -13.39 -27.66 15.48
C PRO A 628 -14.80 -27.69 14.90
N ASP A 629 -15.12 -26.70 14.05
CA ASP A 629 -16.39 -26.63 13.32
C ASP A 629 -16.58 -27.84 12.40
N ASN A 630 -17.78 -28.40 12.41
CA ASN A 630 -18.22 -29.47 11.54
C ASN A 630 -19.73 -29.39 11.28
N GLU A 631 -20.19 -30.05 10.22
CA GLU A 631 -21.61 -30.04 9.81
C GLU A 631 -22.58 -30.58 10.88
N ASN A 632 -22.06 -31.30 11.88
CA ASN A 632 -22.86 -31.83 12.99
C ASN A 632 -22.94 -30.88 14.20
N ASN A 633 -22.04 -29.89 14.32
CA ASN A 633 -21.96 -29.02 15.50
C ASN A 633 -22.31 -27.56 15.21
N ILE A 634 -22.20 -27.10 13.96
CA ILE A 634 -22.63 -25.78 13.50
C ILE A 634 -22.95 -25.80 12.00
N VAL A 635 -24.04 -25.15 11.61
CA VAL A 635 -24.49 -24.99 10.22
C VAL A 635 -24.77 -23.53 9.97
N PHE A 636 -24.19 -23.01 8.89
CA PHE A 636 -24.35 -21.63 8.45
C PHE A 636 -25.40 -21.54 7.33
N GLU A 637 -25.97 -20.35 7.13
CA GLU A 637 -26.82 -20.06 5.98
C GLU A 637 -25.98 -19.84 4.71
N ASP A 638 -26.52 -20.21 3.54
CA ASP A 638 -25.82 -20.13 2.26
C ASP A 638 -25.70 -18.71 1.71
N TYR A 639 -26.39 -17.73 2.30
CA TYR A 639 -26.20 -16.31 2.03
C TYR A 639 -25.41 -15.67 3.17
N PRO A 640 -24.24 -15.06 2.90
CA PRO A 640 -23.63 -14.17 3.89
C PRO A 640 -24.58 -12.99 4.14
N SER A 641 -24.62 -12.50 5.37
CA SER A 641 -25.23 -11.19 5.62
C SER A 641 -24.59 -10.13 4.72
N SER A 642 -25.26 -8.99 4.51
CA SER A 642 -24.74 -7.85 3.73
C SER A 642 -23.37 -7.32 4.20
N ARG A 643 -22.86 -7.81 5.34
CA ARG A 643 -21.57 -7.45 5.94
C ARG A 643 -20.52 -8.57 5.90
N GLY A 644 -20.75 -9.65 5.15
CA GLY A 644 -19.81 -10.78 5.05
C GLY A 644 -19.69 -11.61 6.34
N VAL A 645 -20.60 -11.41 7.30
CA VAL A 645 -20.64 -12.17 8.56
C VAL A 645 -21.42 -13.46 8.34
N PRO A 646 -20.87 -14.63 8.72
CA PRO A 646 -21.56 -15.91 8.59
C PRO A 646 -22.74 -16.01 9.55
N VAL A 647 -23.95 -16.12 8.99
CA VAL A 647 -25.19 -16.27 9.77
C VAL A 647 -25.37 -17.73 10.17
N ILE A 648 -25.61 -17.98 11.45
CA ILE A 648 -25.74 -19.34 11.99
C ILE A 648 -27.20 -19.78 11.84
N ARG A 649 -27.42 -20.85 11.09
CA ARG A 649 -28.75 -21.47 10.92
C ARG A 649 -29.12 -22.34 12.12
N GLN A 650 -28.17 -23.15 12.58
CA GLN A 650 -28.31 -24.04 13.72
C GLN A 650 -26.94 -24.43 14.26
N GLY A 651 -26.84 -24.72 15.55
CA GLY A 651 -25.60 -25.18 16.17
C GLY A 651 -25.83 -25.79 17.54
N THR A 652 -24.85 -26.53 18.01
CA THR A 652 -24.80 -27.00 19.39
C THR A 652 -24.66 -25.82 20.35
N LEU A 653 -25.20 -25.94 21.58
CA LEU A 653 -25.12 -24.87 22.58
C LEU A 653 -23.69 -24.36 22.79
N THR A 654 -22.71 -25.27 22.81
CA THR A 654 -21.28 -24.93 22.91
C THR A 654 -20.82 -24.03 21.77
N LYS A 655 -21.21 -24.33 20.53
CA LYS A 655 -20.85 -23.52 19.36
C LYS A 655 -21.59 -22.20 19.30
N LEU A 656 -22.84 -22.15 19.76
CA LEU A 656 -23.58 -20.89 19.86
C LEU A 656 -22.98 -19.93 20.89
N ILE A 657 -22.56 -20.44 22.06
CA ILE A 657 -21.88 -19.63 23.08
C ILE A 657 -20.50 -19.15 22.60
N GLU A 658 -19.75 -20.03 21.93
CA GLU A 658 -18.47 -19.66 21.31
C GLU A 658 -18.64 -18.55 20.29
N ARG A 659 -19.70 -18.61 19.48
CA ARG A 659 -20.00 -17.58 18.48
C ARG A 659 -20.49 -16.30 19.14
N LEU A 660 -21.33 -16.37 20.18
CA LEU A 660 -21.74 -15.21 20.97
C LEU A 660 -20.54 -14.44 21.56
N THR A 661 -19.44 -15.13 21.87
CA THR A 661 -18.21 -14.57 22.47
C THR A 661 -17.01 -14.72 21.54
N TYR A 662 -17.23 -14.61 20.23
CA TYR A 662 -16.23 -14.97 19.24
C TYR A 662 -15.04 -14.02 19.22
N HIS A 663 -13.85 -14.56 19.51
CA HIS A 663 -12.61 -13.80 19.63
C HIS A 663 -12.16 -13.04 18.36
N GLN A 664 -12.64 -13.41 17.15
CA GLN A 664 -12.24 -12.74 15.91
C GLN A 664 -13.19 -11.60 15.51
N SER A 665 -14.38 -11.55 16.09
CA SER A 665 -15.37 -10.55 15.73
C SER A 665 -16.46 -10.44 16.78
N ALA A 666 -16.62 -9.23 17.32
CA ALA A 666 -17.78 -8.89 18.13
C ALA A 666 -18.98 -8.62 17.23
N HIS A 667 -20.09 -9.29 17.47
CA HIS A 667 -21.34 -9.01 16.78
C HIS A 667 -22.42 -8.65 17.79
N GLN A 668 -22.96 -7.46 17.61
CA GLN A 668 -24.04 -6.91 18.44
C GLN A 668 -25.41 -7.55 18.11
N CYS A 669 -25.52 -8.28 16.98
CA CYS A 669 -26.68 -9.11 16.65
C CYS A 669 -26.19 -10.47 16.12
N TYR A 670 -26.38 -11.54 16.91
CA TYR A 670 -26.23 -12.94 16.50
C TYR A 670 -27.59 -13.58 16.26
#